data_AF-A0A7C4BMC7-F1
#
_entry.id   AF-A0A7C4BMC7-F1
#
_cell.length_a   1.000
_cell.length_b   1.000
_cell.length_c   1.000
_cell.angle_alpha   90.00
_cell.angle_beta   90.00
_cell.angle_gamma   90.00
#
_symmetry.space_group_name_H-M   'P 1'
#
loop_
_entity.id
_entity.type
_entity.pdbx_description
1 polymer ?
#
loop_
_entity_poly.entity_id
_entity_poly.type
_entity_poly.pdbx_seq_one_letter_code
_entity_poly.pdbx_strand_id
1 'polypeptide(L)'
;MALRKDDSASVGAVNIGEYVRINFLLWLVAVYIILVILIGGLKGIKSVGALGFSIIFIIALLLPMSIQGYNPIWVAIFVSAINSILTFLLIGGISKKSIAGILGTIGGLFITAILSFISSIILRFVGQDVSFGFLDLGKRLWMSPESTNWNFTGIMIAGMIIGASGAIMDASMAVASAIEQVKKANPNSNIWDCVRAGMNVGRDEIGTMANTLIFAYIGADLTLILLPMFPFGEAGRAMPFTRIINEEATSSEIVQAITGTIGIVMAIPITALIAGFLIGKGSQKTGDHVDNKLTESKNRYSKFVFPVIMLFMLLGIHFTYFIARNSSESQVDKSDRDHIVSEYVRAKVIDKGEFIESPSPFSFAIENAKSEILNTKILGGNFKNKQALVQNIHDPNRMPLYNLRIKKGDDILLKVDGTKDYITRTLINNYSRDGYLIYLIGFLILIIVVVGRFQGIRTIIALALSITVILKLMMPLIVAGYNAIIVSVIVCGIIALLTLLIVTGFNRKSGSATVGIIGGVLVASLIVIYADQYLHFTGISSSRTAMLMQFTTSEKINFRNILMAGIIMGLLGSAVDAGIAVASSVREVRRANPKLSVRQLMSAGMVVGTDLIGTIANTLVFAYLGLRLILLMTFSGTSIISGNKMEIINTETLSAEILRMIAGSIGLVLTIPITAFVASVWDKIVGFLGFGKEV
;
A
#
# COMPACT_ATOMS: atom_id res chain seq x y z
N MET A 1 12.19 -41.01 -24.00
CA MET A 1 12.13 -42.06 -22.96
C MET A 1 13.41 -42.87 -23.06
N ALA A 2 14.45 -42.62 -22.23
CA ALA A 2 15.60 -43.51 -21.98
C ALA A 2 16.65 -42.83 -21.07
N LEU A 3 16.33 -42.64 -19.79
CA LEU A 3 17.31 -42.46 -18.70
C LEU A 3 17.02 -43.44 -17.55
N ARG A 4 16.24 -44.49 -17.84
CA ARG A 4 15.80 -45.46 -16.84
C ARG A 4 16.89 -46.52 -16.71
N LYS A 5 17.64 -46.49 -15.60
CA LYS A 5 18.48 -47.63 -15.17
C LYS A 5 17.56 -48.75 -14.66
N ASP A 6 17.93 -49.99 -14.95
CA ASP A 6 17.10 -51.18 -14.74
C ASP A 6 16.67 -51.41 -13.26
N ASP A 7 17.40 -50.85 -12.29
CA ASP A 7 17.08 -50.96 -10.85
C ASP A 7 16.17 -49.85 -10.30
N SER A 8 15.62 -48.99 -11.16
CA SER A 8 14.71 -47.94 -10.70
C SER A 8 13.32 -48.53 -10.43
N ALA A 9 12.88 -48.45 -9.17
CA ALA A 9 11.49 -48.69 -8.77
C ALA A 9 10.55 -48.03 -9.79
N SER A 10 9.40 -48.64 -10.08
CA SER A 10 8.40 -48.12 -11.01
C SER A 10 7.78 -46.82 -10.49
N VAL A 11 8.55 -45.73 -10.50
CA VAL A 11 8.05 -44.39 -10.29
C VAL A 11 7.13 -44.11 -11.48
N GLY A 12 5.91 -43.67 -11.20
CA GLY A 12 4.93 -43.29 -12.22
C GLY A 12 5.37 -42.04 -13.01
N ALA A 13 4.43 -41.16 -13.34
CA ALA A 13 4.78 -39.89 -13.98
C ALA A 13 5.52 -38.96 -12.99
N VAL A 14 6.72 -38.53 -13.36
CA VAL A 14 7.44 -37.45 -12.67
C VAL A 14 7.19 -36.16 -13.43
N ASN A 15 6.53 -35.21 -12.78
CA ASN A 15 6.32 -33.87 -13.32
C ASN A 15 7.36 -32.92 -12.73
N ILE A 16 7.94 -32.05 -13.57
CA ILE A 16 8.77 -30.94 -13.09
C ILE A 16 7.82 -29.91 -12.47
N GLY A 17 8.02 -29.64 -11.19
CA GLY A 17 7.29 -28.60 -10.46
C GLY A 17 8.02 -27.24 -10.54
N GLU A 18 8.26 -26.64 -9.39
CA GLU A 18 8.90 -25.33 -9.25
C GLU A 18 10.42 -25.40 -9.05
N TYR A 19 11.12 -24.29 -9.35
CA TYR A 19 12.52 -24.11 -8.97
C TYR A 19 12.66 -24.06 -7.44
N VAL A 20 13.70 -24.71 -6.90
CA VAL A 20 14.00 -24.66 -5.47
C VAL A 20 14.68 -23.33 -5.12
N ARG A 21 13.87 -22.36 -4.68
CA ARG A 21 14.23 -20.98 -4.35
C ARG A 21 14.56 -20.78 -2.87
N ILE A 22 13.96 -21.59 -2.00
CA ILE A 22 14.00 -21.39 -0.54
C ILE A 22 15.40 -21.39 0.07
N ASN A 23 16.33 -22.18 -0.44
CA ASN A 23 17.71 -22.21 0.10
C ASN A 23 18.38 -20.82 -0.02
N PHE A 24 18.20 -20.17 -1.18
CA PHE A 24 18.74 -18.84 -1.41
C PHE A 24 17.98 -17.77 -0.61
N LEU A 25 16.64 -17.90 -0.49
CA LEU A 25 15.84 -16.99 0.33
C LEU A 25 16.25 -17.06 1.81
N LEU A 26 16.48 -18.26 2.38
CA LEU A 26 16.96 -18.42 3.76
C LEU A 26 18.34 -17.79 3.96
N TRP A 27 19.23 -17.91 2.97
CA TRP A 27 20.52 -17.24 3.02
C TRP A 27 20.37 -15.71 3.04
N LEU A 28 19.48 -15.14 2.22
CA LEU A 28 19.16 -13.72 2.25
C LEU A 28 18.54 -13.27 3.59
N VAL A 29 17.67 -14.08 4.20
CA VAL A 29 17.14 -13.83 5.55
C VAL A 29 18.27 -13.78 6.57
N ALA A 30 19.22 -14.71 6.51
CA ALA A 30 20.37 -14.73 7.42
C ALA A 30 21.23 -13.47 7.26
N VAL A 31 21.52 -13.05 6.02
CA VAL A 31 22.24 -11.80 5.71
C VAL A 31 21.50 -10.58 6.28
N TYR A 32 20.18 -10.53 6.10
CA TYR A 32 19.34 -9.46 6.67
C TYR A 32 19.44 -9.40 8.19
N ILE A 33 19.26 -10.54 8.88
CA ILE A 33 19.36 -10.62 10.35
C ILE A 33 20.74 -10.15 10.82
N ILE A 34 21.82 -10.61 10.18
CA ILE A 34 23.18 -10.20 10.51
C ILE A 34 23.35 -8.68 10.34
N LEU A 35 22.87 -8.10 9.24
CA LEU A 35 22.95 -6.65 9.01
C LEU A 35 22.17 -5.84 10.05
N VAL A 36 20.96 -6.27 10.40
CA VAL A 36 20.16 -5.63 11.45
C VAL A 36 20.87 -5.67 12.81
N ILE A 37 21.51 -6.79 13.14
CA ILE A 37 22.27 -6.94 14.38
C ILE A 37 23.54 -6.08 14.35
N LEU A 38 24.25 -6.03 13.23
CA LEU A 38 25.46 -5.22 13.08
C LEU A 38 25.18 -3.72 13.20
N ILE A 39 24.09 -3.24 12.61
CA ILE A 39 23.74 -1.81 12.58
C ILE A 39 22.97 -1.39 13.84
N GLY A 40 22.06 -2.24 14.33
CA GLY A 40 21.21 -1.96 15.49
C GLY A 40 21.75 -2.45 16.83
N GLY A 41 22.80 -3.26 16.85
CA GLY A 41 23.33 -3.89 18.07
C GLY A 41 22.27 -4.71 18.81
N LEU A 42 22.22 -4.55 20.14
CA LEU A 42 21.20 -5.18 21.00
C LEU A 42 19.77 -4.81 20.61
N LYS A 43 19.53 -3.58 20.13
CA LYS A 43 18.20 -3.19 19.64
C LYS A 43 17.84 -3.93 18.35
N GLY A 44 18.84 -4.19 17.49
CA GLY A 44 18.69 -5.03 16.31
C GLY A 44 18.21 -6.45 16.64
N ILE A 45 18.81 -7.09 17.65
CA ILE A 45 18.37 -8.42 18.13
C ILE A 45 16.91 -8.37 18.61
N LYS A 46 16.56 -7.38 19.44
CA LYS A 46 15.20 -7.22 19.95
C LYS A 46 14.18 -6.96 18.83
N SER A 47 14.58 -6.20 17.82
CA SER A 47 13.81 -5.93 16.61
C SER A 47 13.51 -7.21 15.82
N VAL A 48 14.52 -8.04 15.55
CA VAL A 48 14.33 -9.33 14.87
C VAL A 48 13.44 -10.26 15.70
N GLY A 49 13.61 -10.28 17.03
CA GLY A 49 12.74 -11.01 17.94
C GLY A 49 11.28 -10.54 17.86
N ALA A 50 11.04 -9.22 17.88
CA ALA A 50 9.70 -8.64 17.77
C ALA A 50 9.02 -9.02 16.44
N LEU A 51 9.77 -9.03 15.34
CA LEU A 51 9.27 -9.48 14.03
C LEU A 51 8.91 -10.96 14.04
N GLY A 52 9.76 -11.82 14.63
CA GLY A 52 9.47 -13.24 14.80
C GLY A 52 8.17 -13.48 15.59
N PHE A 53 8.01 -12.82 16.74
CA PHE A 53 6.77 -12.89 17.52
C PHE A 53 5.55 -12.38 16.75
N SER A 54 5.72 -11.30 15.98
CA SER A 54 4.63 -10.73 15.18
C SER A 54 4.11 -11.70 14.13
N ILE A 55 5.02 -12.40 13.43
CA ILE A 55 4.66 -13.47 12.48
C ILE A 55 3.97 -14.62 13.22
N ILE A 56 4.49 -15.03 14.38
CA ILE A 56 3.89 -16.09 15.20
C ILE A 56 2.48 -15.70 15.63
N PHE A 57 2.22 -14.47 16.06
CA PHE A 57 0.87 -14.05 16.45
C PHE A 57 -0.09 -14.04 15.26
N ILE A 58 0.36 -13.68 14.06
CA ILE A 58 -0.50 -13.79 12.88
C ILE A 58 -0.82 -15.26 12.60
N ILE A 59 0.19 -16.13 12.51
CA ILE A 59 0.01 -17.53 12.11
C ILE A 59 -0.68 -18.38 13.19
N ALA A 60 -0.34 -18.19 14.46
CA ALA A 60 -0.78 -19.02 15.56
C ALA A 60 -1.99 -18.47 16.34
N LEU A 61 -2.32 -17.19 16.19
CA LEU A 61 -3.46 -16.57 16.88
C LEU A 61 -4.50 -16.05 15.90
N LEU A 62 -4.11 -15.19 14.95
CA LEU A 62 -5.06 -14.57 14.02
C LEU A 62 -5.71 -15.60 13.08
N LEU A 63 -4.90 -16.44 12.40
CA LEU A 63 -5.43 -17.43 11.46
C LEU A 63 -6.36 -18.44 12.16
N PRO A 64 -5.95 -19.13 13.25
CA PRO A 64 -6.77 -20.18 13.84
C PRO A 64 -8.08 -19.65 14.40
N MET A 65 -8.07 -18.47 15.05
CA MET A 65 -9.30 -17.85 15.55
C MET A 65 -10.24 -17.47 14.40
N SER A 66 -9.72 -16.96 13.29
CA SER A 66 -10.56 -16.62 12.14
C SER A 66 -11.15 -17.85 11.46
N ILE A 67 -10.38 -18.95 11.36
CA ILE A 67 -10.83 -20.24 10.82
C ILE A 67 -11.91 -20.86 11.71
N GLN A 68 -11.79 -20.72 13.03
CA GLN A 68 -12.79 -21.18 14.02
C GLN A 68 -14.10 -20.36 13.98
N GLY A 69 -14.19 -19.32 13.14
CA GLY A 69 -15.41 -18.51 12.98
C GLY A 69 -15.51 -17.31 13.91
N TYR A 70 -14.48 -16.98 14.69
CA TYR A 70 -14.44 -15.70 15.41
C TYR A 70 -14.41 -14.55 14.41
N ASN A 71 -15.01 -13.42 14.77
CA ASN A 71 -15.05 -12.25 13.90
C ASN A 71 -13.61 -11.76 13.59
N PRO A 72 -13.12 -11.88 12.34
CA PRO A 72 -11.72 -11.61 12.03
C PRO A 72 -11.31 -10.16 12.29
N ILE A 73 -12.26 -9.21 12.24
CA ILE A 73 -12.00 -7.79 12.47
C ILE A 73 -11.53 -7.57 13.91
N TRP A 74 -12.27 -8.10 14.89
CA TRP A 74 -11.91 -7.96 16.31
C TRP A 74 -10.64 -8.71 16.66
N VAL A 75 -10.45 -9.91 16.09
CA VAL A 75 -9.22 -10.69 16.24
C VAL A 75 -8.03 -9.90 15.70
N ALA A 76 -8.16 -9.26 14.54
CA ALA A 76 -7.08 -8.45 13.95
C ALA A 76 -6.74 -7.22 14.80
N ILE A 77 -7.73 -6.51 15.35
CA ILE A 77 -7.49 -5.39 16.28
C ILE A 77 -6.74 -5.88 17.52
N PHE A 78 -7.17 -7.01 18.10
CA PHE A 78 -6.55 -7.59 19.29
C PHE A 78 -5.11 -8.03 19.03
N VAL A 79 -4.87 -8.78 17.95
CA VAL A 79 -3.53 -9.23 17.54
C VAL A 79 -2.63 -8.03 17.24
N SER A 80 -3.13 -7.03 16.51
CA SER A 80 -2.37 -5.80 16.21
C SER A 80 -2.02 -5.01 17.47
N ALA A 81 -2.93 -4.93 18.45
CA ALA A 81 -2.68 -4.27 19.72
C ALA A 81 -1.62 -5.02 20.54
N ILE A 82 -1.68 -6.35 20.62
CA ILE A 82 -0.65 -7.18 21.28
C ILE A 82 0.70 -7.01 20.58
N ASN A 83 0.72 -7.07 19.25
CA ASN A 83 1.94 -6.85 18.45
C ASN A 83 2.54 -5.47 18.72
N SER A 84 1.71 -4.43 18.78
CA SER A 84 2.14 -3.08 19.12
C SER A 84 2.75 -3.04 20.52
N ILE A 85 2.04 -3.54 21.54
CA ILE A 85 2.53 -3.59 22.92
C ILE A 85 3.88 -4.30 23.00
N LEU A 86 3.98 -5.49 22.42
CA LEU A 86 5.21 -6.27 22.44
C LEU A 86 6.36 -5.54 21.74
N THR A 87 6.11 -5.01 20.54
CA THR A 87 7.15 -4.34 19.75
C THR A 87 7.67 -3.09 20.47
N PHE A 88 6.78 -2.25 21.01
CA PHE A 88 7.17 -1.06 21.76
C PHE A 88 7.92 -1.41 23.05
N LEU A 89 7.50 -2.47 23.76
CA LEU A 89 8.19 -2.91 24.98
C LEU A 89 9.56 -3.52 24.70
N LEU A 90 9.71 -4.28 23.61
CA LEU A 90 11.00 -4.85 23.22
C LEU A 90 11.98 -3.78 22.75
N ILE A 91 11.54 -2.87 21.87
CA ILE A 91 12.43 -1.86 21.28
C ILE A 91 12.70 -0.71 22.28
N GLY A 92 11.63 -0.11 22.80
CA GLY A 92 11.70 1.09 23.63
C GLY A 92 11.81 0.82 25.14
N GLY A 93 11.62 -0.43 25.58
CA GLY A 93 11.50 -0.77 27.00
C GLY A 93 10.19 -0.25 27.61
N ILE A 94 10.03 -0.43 28.92
CA ILE A 94 8.95 0.21 29.68
C ILE A 94 9.33 1.68 29.86
N SER A 95 8.82 2.53 28.96
CA SER A 95 9.11 3.96 28.96
C SER A 95 7.85 4.77 28.63
N LYS A 96 7.88 6.06 29.00
CA LYS A 96 6.78 6.99 28.69
C LYS A 96 6.55 7.14 27.19
N LYS A 97 7.60 7.05 26.37
CA LYS A 97 7.46 7.07 24.91
C LYS A 97 6.78 5.79 24.38
N SER A 98 7.11 4.63 24.94
CA SER A 98 6.51 3.35 24.53
C SER A 98 5.01 3.34 24.80
N ILE A 99 4.59 3.82 25.98
CA ILE A 99 3.15 3.91 26.33
C ILE A 99 2.41 4.85 25.38
N ALA A 100 2.99 6.02 25.09
CA ALA A 100 2.39 6.97 24.17
C ALA A 100 2.28 6.40 22.74
N GLY A 101 3.33 5.71 22.27
CA GLY A 101 3.35 5.06 20.98
C GLY A 101 2.31 3.95 20.85
N ILE A 102 2.14 3.12 21.89
CA ILE A 102 1.12 2.05 21.94
C ILE A 102 -0.29 2.65 21.83
N LEU A 103 -0.61 3.65 22.66
CA LEU A 103 -1.94 4.26 22.68
C LEU A 103 -2.24 5.00 21.37
N GLY A 104 -1.25 5.68 20.81
CA GLY A 104 -1.32 6.27 19.47
C GLY A 104 -1.62 5.25 18.39
N THR A 105 -0.94 4.10 18.44
CA THR A 105 -1.11 3.01 17.47
C THR A 105 -2.50 2.39 17.55
N ILE A 106 -2.97 2.09 18.75
CA ILE A 106 -4.31 1.53 18.97
C ILE A 106 -5.38 2.52 18.48
N GLY A 107 -5.22 3.82 18.76
CA GLY A 107 -6.13 4.86 18.27
C GLY A 107 -6.20 4.91 16.74
N GLY A 108 -5.05 4.86 16.06
CA GLY A 108 -4.99 4.78 14.59
C GLY A 108 -5.64 3.51 14.03
N LEU A 109 -5.37 2.35 14.65
CA LEU A 109 -5.92 1.05 14.25
C LEU A 109 -7.45 1.01 14.32
N PHE A 110 -8.05 1.57 15.37
CA PHE A 110 -9.51 1.65 15.50
C PHE A 110 -10.13 2.48 14.37
N ILE A 111 -9.50 3.61 14.01
CA ILE A 111 -9.98 4.47 12.92
C ILE A 111 -9.90 3.73 11.58
N THR A 112 -8.78 3.04 11.31
CA THR A 112 -8.64 2.19 10.12
C THR A 112 -9.73 1.13 10.07
N ALA A 113 -9.95 0.39 11.16
CA ALA A 113 -10.95 -0.68 11.22
C ALA A 113 -12.38 -0.17 10.94
N ILE A 114 -12.78 0.95 11.54
CA ILE A 114 -14.09 1.57 11.32
C ILE A 114 -14.24 1.97 9.85
N LEU A 115 -13.24 2.62 9.27
CA LEU A 115 -13.32 3.13 7.90
C LEU A 115 -13.27 2.02 6.86
N SER A 116 -12.47 0.97 7.08
CA SER A 116 -12.44 -0.23 6.25
C SER A 116 -13.79 -0.98 6.29
N PHE A 117 -14.42 -1.08 7.47
CA PHE A 117 -15.74 -1.70 7.62
C PHE A 117 -16.86 -0.90 6.92
N ILE A 118 -16.88 0.43 7.09
CA ILE A 118 -17.84 1.28 6.38
C ILE A 118 -17.65 1.16 4.86
N SER A 119 -16.39 1.20 4.42
CA SER A 119 -16.05 1.08 2.99
C SER A 119 -16.45 -0.26 2.40
N SER A 120 -16.29 -1.37 3.14
CA SER A 120 -16.66 -2.70 2.64
C SER A 120 -18.17 -2.85 2.44
N ILE A 121 -18.98 -2.25 3.32
CA ILE A 121 -20.45 -2.23 3.18
C ILE A 121 -20.86 -1.40 1.97
N ILE A 122 -20.32 -0.19 1.82
CA ILE A 122 -20.71 0.74 0.74
C ILE A 122 -20.25 0.22 -0.63
N LEU A 123 -19.04 -0.32 -0.72
CA LEU A 123 -18.46 -0.87 -1.96
C LEU A 123 -18.88 -2.31 -2.25
N ARG A 124 -19.63 -2.92 -1.31
CA ARG A 124 -20.18 -4.29 -1.40
C ARG A 124 -19.10 -5.32 -1.70
N PHE A 125 -18.01 -5.26 -0.94
CA PHE A 125 -16.93 -6.23 -1.06
C PHE A 125 -17.39 -7.59 -0.54
N VAL A 126 -17.06 -8.63 -1.29
CA VAL A 126 -17.30 -10.03 -0.89
C VAL A 126 -16.06 -10.59 -0.20
N GLY A 127 -14.86 -10.11 -0.56
CA GLY A 127 -13.56 -10.56 -0.08
C GLY A 127 -13.09 -11.84 -0.78
N GLN A 128 -13.61 -12.17 -1.96
CA GLN A 128 -13.31 -13.43 -2.67
C GLN A 128 -12.46 -13.26 -3.93
N ASP A 129 -12.22 -12.02 -4.36
CA ASP A 129 -11.41 -11.69 -5.55
C ASP A 129 -9.90 -11.79 -5.23
N VAL A 130 -9.43 -13.01 -4.93
CA VAL A 130 -8.04 -13.28 -4.56
C VAL A 130 -7.43 -14.29 -5.53
N SER A 131 -6.41 -13.84 -6.24
CA SER A 131 -5.58 -14.69 -7.12
C SER A 131 -4.26 -15.07 -6.45
N PHE A 132 -3.81 -16.30 -6.66
CA PHE A 132 -2.48 -16.78 -6.26
C PHE A 132 -1.82 -17.55 -7.42
N GLY A 133 -0.76 -16.97 -7.99
CA GLY A 133 -0.23 -17.46 -9.28
C GLY A 133 -1.33 -17.48 -10.34
N PHE A 134 -1.48 -18.60 -11.04
CA PHE A 134 -2.54 -18.82 -12.03
C PHE A 134 -3.87 -19.27 -11.42
N LEU A 135 -3.89 -19.53 -10.11
CA LEU A 135 -5.04 -20.09 -9.43
C LEU A 135 -6.01 -18.97 -9.03
N ASP A 136 -7.26 -19.09 -9.47
CA ASP A 136 -8.37 -18.38 -8.87
C ASP A 136 -8.66 -19.01 -7.50
N LEU A 137 -7.89 -18.56 -6.50
CA LEU A 137 -7.87 -19.17 -5.19
C LEU A 137 -9.21 -19.03 -4.50
N GLY A 138 -9.88 -17.89 -4.70
CA GLY A 138 -11.25 -17.66 -4.24
C GLY A 138 -12.19 -18.78 -4.68
N LYS A 139 -12.08 -19.23 -5.93
CA LYS A 139 -12.93 -20.30 -6.47
C LYS A 139 -12.71 -21.64 -5.77
N ARG A 140 -11.45 -22.03 -5.59
CA ARG A 140 -11.11 -23.31 -4.97
C ARG A 140 -11.44 -23.32 -3.49
N LEU A 141 -11.19 -22.20 -2.81
CA LEU A 141 -11.59 -22.00 -1.42
C LEU A 141 -13.10 -22.17 -1.28
N TRP A 142 -13.88 -21.41 -2.05
CA TRP A 142 -15.34 -21.45 -1.97
C TRP A 142 -15.93 -22.86 -2.20
N MET A 143 -15.31 -23.68 -3.05
CA MET A 143 -15.73 -25.07 -3.30
C MET A 143 -15.28 -26.05 -2.20
N SER A 144 -14.44 -25.62 -1.25
CA SER A 144 -13.88 -26.48 -0.21
C SER A 144 -14.81 -26.53 1.02
N PRO A 145 -15.07 -27.72 1.58
CA PRO A 145 -15.93 -27.86 2.76
C PRO A 145 -15.44 -27.04 3.96
N GLU A 146 -14.12 -26.91 4.12
CA GLU A 146 -13.50 -26.25 5.27
C GLU A 146 -13.71 -24.73 5.27
N SER A 147 -13.93 -24.12 4.10
CA SER A 147 -14.10 -22.66 3.99
C SER A 147 -15.56 -22.19 4.08
N THR A 148 -16.52 -23.13 4.16
CA THR A 148 -17.97 -22.84 4.13
C THR A 148 -18.40 -21.79 5.16
N ASN A 149 -17.77 -21.79 6.35
CA ASN A 149 -18.09 -20.88 7.45
C ASN A 149 -17.16 -19.66 7.54
N TRP A 150 -16.26 -19.48 6.57
CA TRP A 150 -15.28 -18.39 6.63
C TRP A 150 -15.92 -17.05 6.28
N ASN A 151 -15.62 -16.04 7.10
CA ASN A 151 -16.03 -14.67 6.84
C ASN A 151 -15.01 -13.96 5.92
N PHE A 152 -15.08 -14.20 4.61
CA PHE A 152 -14.16 -13.63 3.61
C PHE A 152 -14.07 -12.10 3.69
N THR A 153 -15.20 -11.41 3.83
CA THR A 153 -15.23 -9.95 3.97
C THR A 153 -14.52 -9.49 5.24
N GLY A 154 -14.75 -10.17 6.36
CA GLY A 154 -14.09 -9.91 7.64
C GLY A 154 -12.59 -10.17 7.56
N ILE A 155 -12.16 -11.25 6.90
CA ILE A 155 -10.74 -11.58 6.69
C ILE A 155 -10.07 -10.51 5.83
N MET A 156 -10.71 -10.06 4.75
CA MET A 156 -10.18 -8.97 3.95
C MET A 156 -10.00 -7.68 4.79
N ILE A 157 -10.98 -7.30 5.61
CA ILE A 157 -10.85 -6.15 6.52
C ILE A 157 -9.75 -6.37 7.57
N ALA A 158 -9.64 -7.57 8.13
CA ALA A 158 -8.54 -7.95 9.03
C ALA A 158 -7.17 -7.77 8.35
N GLY A 159 -7.08 -8.14 7.08
CA GLY A 159 -5.93 -7.89 6.23
C GLY A 159 -5.60 -6.40 6.10
N MET A 160 -6.62 -5.57 5.89
CA MET A 160 -6.44 -4.11 5.83
C MET A 160 -5.90 -3.52 7.15
N ILE A 161 -6.42 -4.00 8.29
CA ILE A 161 -6.00 -3.56 9.63
C ILE A 161 -4.54 -3.96 9.89
N ILE A 162 -4.19 -5.23 9.65
CA ILE A 162 -2.83 -5.74 9.82
C ILE A 162 -1.88 -4.96 8.91
N GLY A 163 -2.23 -4.81 7.64
CA GLY A 163 -1.43 -4.10 6.65
C GLY A 163 -1.12 -2.64 6.99
N ALA A 164 -2.05 -1.96 7.67
CA ALA A 164 -1.82 -0.60 8.16
C ALA A 164 -1.06 -0.54 9.50
N SER A 165 -1.09 -1.60 10.32
CA SER A 165 -0.63 -1.57 11.70
C SER A 165 0.84 -1.18 11.87
N GLY A 166 1.73 -1.64 10.98
CA GLY A 166 3.15 -1.32 11.06
C GLY A 166 3.43 0.15 10.77
N ALA A 167 2.86 0.70 9.70
CA ALA A 167 3.06 2.11 9.36
C ALA A 167 2.49 3.05 10.44
N ILE A 168 1.38 2.66 11.08
CA ILE A 168 0.82 3.37 12.24
C ILE A 168 1.79 3.30 13.44
N MET A 169 2.44 2.15 13.65
CA MET A 169 3.44 1.94 14.70
C MET A 169 4.68 2.82 14.48
N ASP A 170 5.16 2.90 13.23
CA ASP A 170 6.28 3.74 12.81
C ASP A 170 6.02 5.21 13.13
N ALA A 171 4.87 5.73 12.68
CA ALA A 171 4.45 7.11 12.94
C ALA A 171 4.41 7.42 14.44
N SER A 172 3.81 6.51 15.21
CA SER A 172 3.64 6.68 16.65
C SER A 172 4.99 6.62 17.38
N MET A 173 5.89 5.73 16.98
CA MET A 173 7.24 5.64 17.55
C MET A 173 8.07 6.87 17.23
N ALA A 174 8.05 7.34 15.98
CA ALA A 174 8.83 8.49 15.57
C ALA A 174 8.40 9.78 16.28
N VAL A 175 7.09 10.04 16.37
CA VAL A 175 6.53 11.17 17.13
C VAL A 175 6.88 11.08 18.62
N ALA A 176 6.71 9.91 19.23
CA ALA A 176 7.00 9.73 20.66
C ALA A 176 8.51 9.86 20.97
N SER A 177 9.37 9.31 20.10
CA SER A 177 10.83 9.41 20.22
C SER A 177 11.31 10.85 20.03
N ALA A 178 10.76 11.57 19.06
CA ALA A 178 11.07 12.99 18.85
C ALA A 178 10.76 13.84 20.09
N ILE A 179 9.59 13.64 20.71
CA ILE A 179 9.21 14.34 21.94
C ILE A 179 10.21 14.04 23.08
N GLU A 180 10.62 12.77 23.22
CA GLU A 180 11.60 12.37 24.22
C GLU A 180 12.97 13.06 23.99
N GLN A 181 13.44 13.10 22.74
CA GLN A 181 14.71 13.75 22.40
C GLN A 181 14.68 15.25 22.65
N VAL A 182 13.55 15.91 22.33
CA VAL A 182 13.36 17.34 22.62
C VAL A 182 13.39 17.61 24.12
N LYS A 183 12.75 16.77 24.94
CA LYS A 183 12.79 16.90 26.41
C LYS A 183 14.19 16.67 26.97
N LYS A 184 14.97 15.73 26.40
CA LYS A 184 16.38 15.50 26.81
C LYS A 184 17.29 16.66 26.42
N ALA A 185 17.09 17.25 25.24
CA ALA A 185 17.86 18.40 24.78
C ALA A 185 17.50 19.68 25.53
N ASN A 186 16.23 19.85 25.93
CA ASN A 186 15.76 20.97 26.74
C ASN A 186 14.85 20.51 27.89
N PRO A 187 15.41 20.26 29.09
CA PRO A 187 14.66 19.79 30.26
C PRO A 187 13.52 20.73 30.70
N ASN A 188 13.60 22.02 30.39
CA ASN A 188 12.63 23.03 30.83
C ASN A 188 11.41 23.16 29.91
N SER A 189 11.39 22.42 28.79
CA SER A 189 10.28 22.42 27.83
C SER A 189 8.93 22.07 28.48
N ASN A 190 7.90 22.85 28.18
CA ASN A 190 6.53 22.64 28.67
C ASN A 190 5.80 21.55 27.84
N ILE A 191 4.68 21.03 28.37
CA ILE A 191 3.81 20.04 27.71
C ILE A 191 3.49 20.47 26.27
N TRP A 192 3.11 21.74 26.05
CA TRP A 192 2.73 22.23 24.73
C TRP A 192 3.91 22.41 23.77
N ASP A 193 5.11 22.65 24.28
CA ASP A 193 6.33 22.69 23.46
C ASP A 193 6.67 21.29 22.98
N CYS A 194 6.55 20.30 23.87
CA CYS A 194 6.65 18.88 23.52
C CYS A 194 5.61 18.46 22.47
N VAL A 195 4.33 18.77 22.69
CA VAL A 195 3.26 18.45 21.71
C VAL A 195 3.54 19.12 20.37
N ARG A 196 3.96 20.40 20.36
CA ARG A 196 4.27 21.13 19.13
C ARG A 196 5.45 20.51 18.38
N ALA A 197 6.48 20.09 19.10
CA ALA A 197 7.62 19.41 18.50
C ALA A 197 7.22 18.06 17.88
N GLY A 198 6.46 17.23 18.61
CA GLY A 198 5.94 15.97 18.08
C GLY A 198 5.03 16.16 16.87
N MET A 199 4.15 17.17 16.89
CA MET A 199 3.32 17.52 15.74
C MET A 199 4.15 18.01 14.55
N ASN A 200 5.25 18.73 14.76
CA ASN A 200 6.10 19.18 13.66
C ASN A 200 6.81 18.00 12.99
N VAL A 201 7.33 17.04 13.77
CA VAL A 201 7.88 15.80 13.22
C VAL A 201 6.80 15.00 12.50
N GLY A 202 5.65 14.81 13.15
CA GLY A 202 4.53 14.08 12.55
C GLY A 202 4.05 14.71 11.24
N ARG A 203 3.96 16.04 11.13
CA ARG A 203 3.59 16.69 9.86
C ARG A 203 4.58 16.44 8.73
N ASP A 204 5.86 16.32 9.06
CA ASP A 204 6.87 15.97 8.07
C ASP A 204 6.75 14.52 7.61
N GLU A 205 6.23 13.63 8.47
CA GLU A 205 6.05 12.20 8.18
C GLU A 205 4.71 11.85 7.52
N ILE A 206 3.64 12.64 7.76
CA ILE A 206 2.31 12.41 7.15
C ILE A 206 2.42 12.15 5.65
N GLY A 207 3.24 12.95 4.96
CA GLY A 207 3.36 12.82 3.52
C GLY A 207 4.27 11.73 3.02
N THR A 208 5.21 11.31 3.84
CA THR A 208 6.20 10.31 3.46
C THR A 208 5.58 8.93 3.63
N MET A 209 4.85 8.73 4.75
CA MET A 209 4.16 7.47 5.03
C MET A 209 3.00 7.22 4.07
N ALA A 210 2.30 8.28 3.63
CA ALA A 210 1.30 8.17 2.57
C ALA A 210 1.93 7.68 1.25
N ASN A 211 3.10 8.23 0.88
CA ASN A 211 3.83 7.80 -0.31
C ASN A 211 4.30 6.34 -0.17
N THR A 212 4.77 5.94 1.00
CA THR A 212 5.24 4.57 1.27
C THR A 212 4.18 3.54 1.00
N LEU A 213 2.99 3.79 1.54
CA LEU A 213 1.88 2.88 1.41
C LEU A 213 1.48 2.79 -0.07
N ILE A 214 1.36 3.92 -0.77
CA ILE A 214 0.99 3.97 -2.19
C ILE A 214 2.04 3.31 -3.09
N PHE A 215 3.34 3.54 -2.87
CA PHE A 215 4.41 2.92 -3.63
C PHE A 215 4.51 1.42 -3.41
N ALA A 216 4.21 0.94 -2.19
CA ALA A 216 4.13 -0.49 -1.93
C ALA A 216 3.05 -1.15 -2.80
N TYR A 217 1.85 -0.56 -2.93
CA TYR A 217 0.80 -1.09 -3.79
C TYR A 217 1.13 -0.94 -5.28
N ILE A 218 1.60 0.23 -5.72
CA ILE A 218 1.99 0.43 -7.13
C ILE A 218 3.12 -0.53 -7.52
N GLY A 219 4.07 -0.78 -6.63
CA GLY A 219 5.12 -1.77 -6.84
C GLY A 219 4.59 -3.21 -6.86
N ALA A 220 3.63 -3.54 -6.00
CA ALA A 220 2.99 -4.84 -5.95
C ALA A 220 2.23 -5.18 -7.24
N ASP A 221 1.51 -4.20 -7.78
CA ASP A 221 0.63 -4.34 -8.93
C ASP A 221 1.12 -3.53 -10.14
N LEU A 222 2.44 -3.38 -10.30
CA LEU A 222 3.01 -2.59 -11.41
C LEU A 222 2.53 -3.09 -12.77
N THR A 223 2.39 -4.42 -12.92
CA THR A 223 1.86 -5.05 -14.13
C THR A 223 0.39 -4.69 -14.39
N LEU A 224 -0.43 -4.52 -13.35
CA LEU A 224 -1.83 -4.08 -13.49
C LEU A 224 -1.91 -2.65 -14.01
N ILE A 225 -1.03 -1.77 -13.54
CA ILE A 225 -1.01 -0.36 -13.98
C ILE A 225 -0.55 -0.25 -15.44
N LEU A 226 0.21 -1.22 -15.94
CA LEU A 226 0.66 -1.28 -17.34
C LEU A 226 -0.45 -1.73 -18.29
N LEU A 227 -1.42 -2.44 -17.76
CA LEU A 227 -2.43 -3.17 -18.51
C LEU A 227 -3.32 -2.27 -19.40
N PRO A 228 -3.70 -1.04 -19.01
CA PRO A 228 -4.36 -0.07 -19.90
C PRO A 228 -3.50 0.46 -21.05
N MET A 229 -2.18 0.34 -20.98
CA MET A 229 -1.26 0.85 -22.00
C MET A 229 -1.05 -0.13 -23.15
N PHE A 230 -1.55 -1.37 -23.02
CA PHE A 230 -1.41 -2.40 -24.03
C PHE A 230 -2.64 -2.51 -24.93
N PRO A 231 -2.47 -2.42 -26.26
CA PRO A 231 -3.53 -2.78 -27.19
C PRO A 231 -3.64 -4.31 -27.27
N PHE A 232 -4.73 -4.90 -26.79
CA PHE A 232 -4.93 -6.35 -26.83
C PHE A 232 -5.33 -6.83 -28.23
N GLY A 233 -4.65 -7.87 -28.72
CA GLY A 233 -4.66 -8.30 -30.12
C GLY A 233 -5.97 -8.84 -30.69
N GLU A 234 -6.94 -9.28 -29.89
CA GLU A 234 -8.20 -9.81 -30.44
C GLU A 234 -9.21 -8.75 -30.89
N ALA A 235 -8.95 -7.44 -30.67
CA ALA A 235 -9.76 -6.35 -31.24
C ALA A 235 -9.17 -4.93 -31.02
N GLY A 236 -7.87 -4.74 -30.89
CA GLY A 236 -7.30 -3.40 -30.61
C GLY A 236 -7.81 -2.75 -29.31
N ARG A 237 -8.34 -3.56 -28.39
CA ARG A 237 -9.00 -3.12 -27.16
C ARG A 237 -7.93 -2.94 -26.09
N ALA A 238 -7.73 -1.72 -25.57
CA ALA A 238 -7.03 -1.58 -24.28
C ALA A 238 -7.96 -2.09 -23.16
N MET A 239 -7.51 -2.33 -21.93
CA MET A 239 -8.46 -2.40 -20.82
C MET A 239 -8.64 -0.99 -20.24
N PRO A 240 -9.87 -0.45 -20.24
CA PRO A 240 -10.09 0.90 -19.73
C PRO A 240 -9.76 1.01 -18.24
N PHE A 241 -9.18 2.14 -17.81
CA PHE A 241 -8.87 2.39 -16.39
C PHE A 241 -10.13 2.32 -15.52
N THR A 242 -11.27 2.76 -16.08
CA THR A 242 -12.58 2.67 -15.44
C THR A 242 -12.98 1.23 -15.11
N ARG A 243 -12.59 0.22 -15.91
CA ARG A 243 -12.83 -1.18 -15.56
C ARG A 243 -11.97 -1.60 -14.37
N ILE A 244 -10.67 -1.34 -14.43
CA ILE A 244 -9.69 -1.80 -13.42
C ILE A 244 -10.01 -1.24 -12.04
N ILE A 245 -10.30 0.06 -11.94
CA ILE A 245 -10.61 0.69 -10.64
C ILE A 245 -11.87 0.10 -10.02
N ASN A 246 -12.82 -0.35 -10.84
CA ASN A 246 -14.09 -0.94 -10.37
C ASN A 246 -14.01 -2.44 -10.08
N GLU A 247 -12.90 -3.12 -10.38
CA GLU A 247 -12.66 -4.50 -9.94
C GLU A 247 -12.47 -4.57 -8.43
N GLU A 248 -12.91 -5.67 -7.81
CA GLU A 248 -12.96 -5.78 -6.35
C GLU A 248 -11.55 -5.82 -5.74
N ALA A 249 -10.65 -6.62 -6.32
CA ALA A 249 -9.25 -6.70 -5.91
C ALA A 249 -8.62 -5.30 -5.85
N THR A 250 -8.63 -4.56 -6.96
CA THR A 250 -8.04 -3.22 -7.04
C THR A 250 -8.74 -2.21 -6.15
N SER A 251 -10.08 -2.20 -6.12
CA SER A 251 -10.84 -1.33 -5.21
C SER A 251 -10.48 -1.58 -3.75
N SER A 252 -10.33 -2.85 -3.34
CA SER A 252 -10.02 -3.22 -1.96
C SER A 252 -8.61 -2.79 -1.56
N GLU A 253 -7.63 -2.90 -2.45
CA GLU A 253 -6.26 -2.42 -2.26
C GLU A 253 -6.21 -0.89 -2.13
N ILE A 254 -6.95 -0.17 -2.99
CA ILE A 254 -7.08 1.30 -2.90
C ILE A 254 -7.69 1.69 -1.55
N VAL A 255 -8.76 1.01 -1.12
CA VAL A 255 -9.38 1.26 0.18
C VAL A 255 -8.40 0.97 1.32
N GLN A 256 -7.64 -0.11 1.26
CA GLN A 256 -6.62 -0.43 2.26
C GLN A 256 -5.57 0.67 2.36
N ALA A 257 -5.05 1.14 1.23
CA ALA A 257 -4.07 2.22 1.17
C ALA A 257 -4.63 3.53 1.78
N ILE A 258 -5.85 3.89 1.43
CA ILE A 258 -6.46 5.15 1.90
C ILE A 258 -6.80 5.06 3.38
N THR A 259 -7.51 4.01 3.80
CA THR A 259 -7.94 3.82 5.20
C THR A 259 -6.74 3.68 6.13
N GLY A 260 -5.69 2.95 5.71
CA GLY A 260 -4.42 2.87 6.42
C GLY A 260 -3.74 4.23 6.56
N THR A 261 -3.67 5.02 5.49
CA THR A 261 -3.09 6.38 5.55
C THR A 261 -3.88 7.30 6.48
N ILE A 262 -5.21 7.24 6.47
CA ILE A 262 -6.04 8.02 7.41
C ILE A 262 -5.75 7.60 8.85
N GLY A 263 -5.61 6.30 9.12
CA GLY A 263 -5.21 5.76 10.43
C GLY A 263 -3.87 6.33 10.90
N ILE A 264 -2.87 6.39 10.01
CA ILE A 264 -1.55 6.99 10.27
C ILE A 264 -1.68 8.47 10.61
N VAL A 265 -2.38 9.25 9.78
CA VAL A 265 -2.53 10.69 9.97
C VAL A 265 -3.23 11.03 11.28
N MET A 266 -4.16 10.19 11.71
CA MET A 266 -4.87 10.34 12.99
C MET A 266 -4.07 9.83 14.19
N ALA A 267 -3.18 8.83 14.03
CA ALA A 267 -2.32 8.35 15.10
C ALA A 267 -1.31 9.39 15.57
N ILE A 268 -0.83 10.26 14.68
CA ILE A 268 0.13 11.33 14.97
C ILE A 268 -0.37 12.30 16.06
N PRO A 269 -1.53 12.98 15.91
CA PRO A 269 -2.02 13.89 16.94
C PRO A 269 -2.36 13.18 18.25
N ILE A 270 -2.87 11.94 18.18
CA ILE A 270 -3.16 11.13 19.37
C ILE A 270 -1.85 10.87 20.13
N THR A 271 -0.81 10.41 19.44
CA THR A 271 0.50 10.15 20.03
C THR A 271 1.13 11.41 20.59
N ALA A 272 1.13 12.51 19.82
CA ALA A 272 1.75 13.76 20.22
C ALA A 272 1.13 14.32 21.51
N LEU A 273 -0.19 14.26 21.64
CA LEU A 273 -0.90 14.68 22.85
C LEU A 273 -0.54 13.80 24.04
N ILE A 274 -0.62 12.48 23.91
CA ILE A 274 -0.35 11.54 25.00
C ILE A 274 1.12 11.63 25.44
N ALA A 275 2.07 11.61 24.49
CA ALA A 275 3.49 11.75 24.78
C ALA A 275 3.80 13.10 25.44
N GLY A 276 3.21 14.19 24.96
CA GLY A 276 3.35 15.51 25.57
C GLY A 276 2.91 15.55 27.03
N PHE A 277 1.77 14.94 27.37
CA PHE A 277 1.29 14.87 28.75
C PHE A 277 2.14 13.97 29.65
N LEU A 278 2.62 12.83 29.15
CA LEU A 278 3.42 11.88 29.93
C LEU A 278 4.85 12.37 30.17
N ILE A 279 5.49 12.92 29.12
CA ILE A 279 6.90 13.32 29.11
C ILE A 279 7.09 14.78 29.54
N GLY A 280 6.14 15.67 29.19
CA GLY A 280 6.23 17.11 29.46
C GLY A 280 5.98 17.52 30.92
N LYS A 281 5.47 16.62 31.79
CA LYS A 281 5.31 16.88 33.22
C LYS A 281 6.68 17.00 33.91
N GLY A 282 7.07 18.22 34.30
CA GLY A 282 8.28 18.45 35.13
C GLY A 282 8.90 19.85 35.13
N SER A 283 8.26 20.91 34.62
CA SER A 283 8.84 22.28 34.65
C SER A 283 8.19 23.15 35.71
N GLN A 284 9.00 23.76 36.59
CA GLN A 284 8.59 24.89 37.43
C GLN A 284 8.21 26.07 36.53
N LYS A 285 7.11 26.76 36.88
CA LYS A 285 6.76 28.06 36.30
C LYS A 285 7.88 29.06 36.61
N THR A 286 8.81 29.28 35.70
CA THR A 286 9.49 30.57 35.62
C THR A 286 8.78 31.38 34.54
N GLY A 287 8.10 32.42 34.99
CA GLY A 287 7.48 33.39 34.12
C GLY A 287 8.54 34.07 33.30
N ASP A 288 8.37 34.00 31.98
CA ASP A 288 8.54 35.14 31.10
C ASP A 288 7.75 34.84 29.82
N HIS A 289 6.53 35.36 29.79
CA HIS A 289 5.75 35.48 28.57
C HIS A 289 6.39 36.56 27.69
N VAL A 290 7.47 36.21 26.99
CA VAL A 290 7.98 37.02 25.88
C VAL A 290 7.54 36.35 24.57
N ASP A 291 6.98 37.19 23.70
CA ASP A 291 6.53 36.94 22.33
C ASP A 291 5.13 36.35 22.10
N ASN A 292 4.11 37.09 22.54
CA ASN A 292 2.75 36.98 21.99
C ASN A 292 2.39 38.06 20.96
N LYS A 293 3.31 38.97 20.59
CA LYS A 293 3.02 40.09 19.66
C LYS A 293 3.47 39.89 18.21
N LEU A 294 4.40 38.99 17.92
CA LEU A 294 4.80 38.68 16.52
C LEU A 294 3.94 37.59 15.87
N THR A 295 3.22 36.79 16.67
CA THR A 295 2.41 35.66 16.22
C THR A 295 1.01 36.06 15.77
N GLU A 296 0.47 37.21 16.22
CA GLU A 296 -0.87 37.67 15.86
C GLU A 296 -1.01 38.22 14.43
N SER A 297 0.06 38.83 13.88
CA SER A 297 0.04 39.40 12.52
C SER A 297 0.04 38.31 11.42
N LYS A 298 0.85 37.25 11.58
CA LYS A 298 0.86 36.09 10.65
C LYS A 298 -0.39 35.19 10.78
N ASN A 299 -1.13 35.26 11.89
CA ASN A 299 -2.29 34.38 12.15
C ASN A 299 -3.59 34.84 11.48
N ARG A 300 -3.71 36.12 11.08
CA ARG A 300 -4.97 36.64 10.50
C ARG A 300 -5.22 36.10 9.08
N TYR A 301 -4.18 36.00 8.25
CA TYR A 301 -4.27 35.41 6.90
C TYR A 301 -4.55 33.90 6.94
N SER A 302 -3.91 33.17 7.84
CA SER A 302 -4.08 31.71 8.04
C SER A 302 -5.52 31.32 8.41
N LYS A 303 -6.20 32.13 9.24
CA LYS A 303 -7.58 31.87 9.70
C LYS A 303 -8.63 31.94 8.59
N PHE A 304 -8.43 32.76 7.55
CA PHE A 304 -9.37 32.89 6.43
C PHE A 304 -9.00 32.06 5.20
N VAL A 305 -7.70 31.93 4.90
CA VAL A 305 -7.24 31.19 3.72
C VAL A 305 -7.51 29.68 3.86
N PHE A 306 -7.38 29.13 5.07
CA PHE A 306 -7.49 27.69 5.27
C PHE A 306 -8.92 27.13 5.08
N PRO A 307 -9.99 27.75 5.63
CA PRO A 307 -11.37 27.35 5.33
C PRO A 307 -11.72 27.50 3.84
N VAL A 308 -11.20 28.55 3.19
CA VAL A 308 -11.42 28.78 1.75
C VAL A 308 -10.77 27.66 0.92
N ILE A 309 -9.52 27.27 1.22
CA ILE A 309 -8.86 26.14 0.57
C ILE A 309 -9.66 24.84 0.77
N MET A 310 -10.16 24.58 1.99
CA MET A 310 -10.98 23.40 2.25
C MET A 310 -12.28 23.41 1.43
N LEU A 311 -12.95 24.56 1.31
CA LEU A 311 -14.14 24.70 0.48
C LEU A 311 -13.83 24.43 -1.01
N PHE A 312 -12.74 24.99 -1.54
CA PHE A 312 -12.30 24.72 -2.90
C PHE A 312 -11.94 23.25 -3.12
N MET A 313 -11.34 22.58 -2.13
CA MET A 313 -11.06 21.14 -2.20
C MET A 313 -12.35 20.33 -2.23
N LEU A 314 -13.33 20.62 -1.38
CA LEU A 314 -14.64 19.94 -1.38
C LEU A 314 -15.37 20.13 -2.70
N LEU A 315 -15.37 21.35 -3.25
CA LEU A 315 -15.91 21.64 -4.57
C LEU A 315 -15.15 20.89 -5.67
N GLY A 316 -13.81 20.84 -5.59
CA GLY A 316 -12.96 20.11 -6.52
C GLY A 316 -13.20 18.60 -6.51
N ILE A 317 -13.41 18.00 -5.34
CA ILE A 317 -13.77 16.59 -5.18
C ILE A 317 -15.12 16.33 -5.82
N HIS A 318 -16.13 17.16 -5.53
CA HIS A 318 -17.46 17.01 -6.12
C HIS A 318 -17.45 17.22 -7.64
N PHE A 319 -16.65 18.18 -8.14
CA PHE A 319 -16.45 18.41 -9.55
C PHE A 319 -15.74 17.23 -10.24
N THR A 320 -14.74 16.64 -9.60
CA THR A 320 -14.05 15.44 -10.09
C THR A 320 -15.02 14.26 -10.14
N TYR A 321 -15.85 14.08 -9.12
CA TYR A 321 -16.93 13.09 -9.13
C TYR A 321 -17.94 13.36 -10.27
N PHE A 322 -18.32 14.61 -10.51
CA PHE A 322 -19.23 14.97 -11.59
C PHE A 322 -18.64 14.66 -12.98
N ILE A 323 -17.36 14.95 -13.19
CA ILE A 323 -16.65 14.57 -14.41
C ILE A 323 -16.60 13.05 -14.54
N ALA A 324 -16.13 12.34 -13.51
CA ALA A 324 -16.01 10.88 -13.54
C ALA A 324 -17.35 10.20 -13.81
N ARG A 325 -18.43 10.67 -13.18
CA ARG A 325 -19.79 10.17 -13.38
C ARG A 325 -20.28 10.32 -14.82
N ASN A 326 -19.89 11.40 -15.48
CA ASN A 326 -20.29 11.69 -16.86
C ASN A 326 -19.30 11.16 -17.89
N SER A 327 -18.11 10.76 -17.46
CA SER A 327 -17.07 10.22 -18.32
C SER A 327 -17.38 8.77 -18.72
N SER A 328 -16.91 8.42 -19.90
CA SER A 328 -16.99 7.09 -20.47
C SER A 328 -15.71 6.84 -21.23
N GLU A 329 -15.17 5.63 -21.11
CA GLU A 329 -14.04 5.22 -21.93
C GLU A 329 -14.58 4.39 -23.10
N SER A 330 -14.75 5.08 -24.22
CA SER A 330 -15.17 4.51 -25.49
C SER A 330 -13.99 3.88 -26.21
N GLN A 331 -14.13 2.61 -26.61
CA GLN A 331 -13.17 1.98 -27.52
C GLN A 331 -13.80 1.92 -28.91
N VAL A 332 -13.25 2.72 -29.81
CA VAL A 332 -13.66 2.76 -31.21
C VAL A 332 -12.72 1.84 -31.97
N ASP A 333 -13.28 0.77 -32.53
CA ASP A 333 -12.54 -0.05 -33.49
C ASP A 333 -12.28 0.80 -34.74
N LYS A 334 -11.00 0.98 -35.10
CA LYS A 334 -10.59 1.72 -36.29
C LYS A 334 -10.49 0.83 -37.52
N SER A 335 -10.67 -0.48 -37.39
CA SER A 335 -10.32 -1.46 -38.43
C SER A 335 -11.47 -1.84 -39.39
N ASP A 336 -12.73 -1.53 -39.06
CA ASP A 336 -13.87 -1.94 -39.89
C ASP A 336 -14.78 -0.79 -40.35
N ARG A 337 -15.39 -0.98 -41.54
CA ARG A 337 -16.27 0.00 -42.21
C ARG A 337 -17.56 0.31 -41.43
N ASP A 338 -17.92 -0.54 -40.47
CA ASP A 338 -18.95 -0.27 -39.47
C ASP A 338 -18.25 0.04 -38.15
N HIS A 339 -18.39 1.28 -37.65
CA HIS A 339 -17.82 1.72 -36.38
C HIS A 339 -18.45 0.96 -35.20
N ILE A 340 -17.99 -0.26 -34.93
CA ILE A 340 -18.34 -1.02 -33.73
C ILE A 340 -17.67 -0.34 -32.55
N VAL A 341 -18.50 0.11 -31.61
CA VAL A 341 -18.08 0.77 -30.38
C VAL A 341 -18.32 -0.21 -29.24
N SER A 342 -17.25 -0.50 -28.49
CA SER A 342 -17.31 -1.23 -27.23
C SER A 342 -16.95 -0.26 -26.11
N GLU A 343 -17.89 0.02 -25.21
CA GLU A 343 -17.70 0.99 -24.14
C GLU A 343 -17.96 0.38 -22.78
N TYR A 344 -17.15 0.78 -21.79
CA TYR A 344 -17.46 0.55 -20.40
C TYR A 344 -18.13 1.82 -19.86
N VAL A 345 -19.39 1.69 -19.47
CA VAL A 345 -20.24 2.83 -19.07
C VAL A 345 -20.95 2.55 -17.75
N ARG A 346 -21.06 3.59 -16.94
CA ARG A 346 -21.89 3.55 -15.73
C ARG A 346 -23.36 3.55 -16.14
N ALA A 347 -24.15 2.67 -15.54
CA ALA A 347 -25.59 2.66 -15.66
C ALA A 347 -26.25 2.62 -14.29
N LYS A 348 -27.40 3.28 -14.17
CA LYS A 348 -28.22 3.27 -12.96
C LYS A 348 -29.41 2.34 -13.15
N VAL A 349 -29.64 1.46 -12.20
CA VAL A 349 -30.78 0.53 -12.23
C VAL A 349 -32.05 1.29 -11.89
N ILE A 350 -32.95 1.42 -12.87
CA ILE A 350 -34.25 2.08 -12.72
C ILE A 350 -35.25 1.10 -12.09
N ASP A 351 -35.29 -0.13 -12.60
CA ASP A 351 -36.23 -1.14 -12.15
C ASP A 351 -35.70 -2.55 -12.39
N LYS A 352 -36.31 -3.53 -11.73
CA LYS A 352 -35.95 -4.94 -11.86
C LYS A 352 -37.18 -5.79 -12.15
N GLY A 353 -37.05 -6.74 -13.06
CA GLY A 353 -38.04 -7.77 -13.30
C GLY A 353 -38.06 -8.83 -12.19
N GLU A 354 -38.99 -9.77 -12.30
CA GLU A 354 -39.02 -10.95 -11.43
C GLU A 354 -37.93 -11.95 -11.82
N PHE A 355 -37.56 -12.80 -10.86
CA PHE A 355 -36.62 -13.89 -11.11
C PHE A 355 -37.31 -15.00 -11.90
N ILE A 356 -36.71 -15.35 -13.02
CA ILE A 356 -37.11 -16.46 -13.88
C ILE A 356 -36.09 -17.58 -13.70
N GLU A 357 -36.55 -18.79 -13.40
CA GLU A 357 -35.67 -19.95 -13.36
C GLU A 357 -35.08 -20.23 -14.74
N SER A 358 -33.80 -20.59 -14.76
CA SER A 358 -33.05 -20.91 -15.96
C SER A 358 -32.15 -22.11 -15.67
N PRO A 359 -32.00 -23.06 -16.60
CA PRO A 359 -31.09 -24.18 -16.40
C PRO A 359 -29.69 -23.66 -16.09
N SER A 360 -29.06 -24.16 -15.03
CA SER A 360 -27.67 -23.84 -14.77
C SER A 360 -26.80 -24.45 -15.88
N PRO A 361 -25.81 -23.72 -16.42
CA PRO A 361 -24.89 -24.26 -17.41
C PRO A 361 -23.91 -25.30 -16.83
N PHE A 362 -23.90 -25.50 -15.50
CA PHE A 362 -23.02 -26.46 -14.84
C PHE A 362 -23.70 -27.82 -14.72
N SER A 363 -23.05 -28.87 -15.24
CA SER A 363 -23.51 -30.26 -15.16
C SER A 363 -23.63 -30.80 -13.73
N PHE A 364 -23.02 -30.13 -12.75
CA PHE A 364 -23.03 -30.48 -11.33
C PHE A 364 -23.97 -29.59 -10.50
N ALA A 365 -24.85 -28.83 -11.16
CA ALA A 365 -25.74 -27.91 -10.48
C ALA A 365 -26.74 -28.63 -9.56
N ILE A 366 -26.79 -28.20 -8.30
CA ILE A 366 -27.74 -28.72 -7.30
C ILE A 366 -29.08 -27.99 -7.42
N GLU A 367 -29.04 -26.71 -7.81
CA GLU A 367 -30.21 -25.85 -8.00
C GLU A 367 -30.14 -25.13 -9.36
N ASN A 368 -31.31 -24.79 -9.92
CA ASN A 368 -31.41 -23.97 -11.13
C ASN A 368 -30.85 -22.55 -10.89
N ALA A 369 -30.31 -21.94 -11.95
CA ALA A 369 -29.98 -20.53 -11.92
C ALA A 369 -31.26 -19.69 -11.95
N LYS A 370 -31.18 -18.46 -11.44
CA LYS A 370 -32.26 -17.47 -11.49
C LYS A 370 -31.77 -16.29 -12.28
N SER A 371 -32.47 -15.93 -13.35
CA SER A 371 -32.17 -14.74 -14.13
C SER A 371 -33.22 -13.66 -13.90
N GLU A 372 -32.79 -12.41 -13.81
CA GLU A 372 -33.68 -11.24 -13.77
C GLU A 372 -33.26 -10.27 -14.88
N ILE A 373 -34.23 -9.52 -15.42
CA ILE A 373 -33.96 -8.45 -16.37
C ILE A 373 -33.97 -7.13 -15.60
N LEU A 374 -32.85 -6.39 -15.70
CA LEU A 374 -32.69 -5.07 -15.11
C LEU A 374 -32.97 -4.01 -16.17
N ASN A 375 -33.86 -3.06 -15.88
CA ASN A 375 -33.98 -1.85 -16.68
C ASN A 375 -32.97 -0.82 -16.17
N THR A 376 -32.02 -0.45 -17.03
CA THR A 376 -30.88 0.38 -16.67
C THR A 376 -30.83 1.64 -17.53
N LYS A 377 -30.49 2.78 -16.92
CA LYS A 377 -30.23 4.04 -17.63
C LYS A 377 -28.74 4.27 -17.73
N ILE A 378 -28.22 4.37 -18.95
CA ILE A 378 -26.81 4.65 -19.21
C ILE A 378 -26.50 6.11 -18.88
N LEU A 379 -25.46 6.37 -18.09
CA LEU A 379 -25.14 7.71 -17.54
C LEU A 379 -24.03 8.45 -18.32
N GLY A 380 -23.19 7.73 -19.07
CA GLY A 380 -22.10 8.27 -19.88
C GLY A 380 -21.97 7.51 -21.21
N GLY A 381 -21.05 7.89 -22.08
CA GLY A 381 -20.79 7.17 -23.33
C GLY A 381 -21.56 7.69 -24.52
N ASN A 382 -21.31 7.05 -25.66
CA ASN A 382 -22.06 7.28 -26.89
C ASN A 382 -23.55 6.93 -26.73
N PHE A 383 -23.87 6.10 -25.74
CA PHE A 383 -25.24 5.69 -25.41
C PHE A 383 -25.84 6.45 -24.21
N LYS A 384 -25.29 7.61 -23.83
CA LYS A 384 -25.77 8.40 -22.69
C LYS A 384 -27.27 8.66 -22.75
N ASN A 385 -27.94 8.52 -21.60
CA ASN A 385 -29.40 8.65 -21.41
C ASN A 385 -30.27 7.60 -22.11
N LYS A 386 -29.72 6.67 -22.91
CA LYS A 386 -30.48 5.54 -23.43
C LYS A 386 -30.79 4.54 -22.30
N GLN A 387 -31.91 3.85 -22.41
CA GLN A 387 -32.25 2.73 -21.54
C GLN A 387 -31.76 1.43 -22.18
N ALA A 388 -31.27 0.52 -21.36
CA ALA A 388 -30.86 -0.82 -21.76
C ALA A 388 -31.44 -1.85 -20.79
N LEU A 389 -31.99 -2.92 -21.35
CA LEU A 389 -32.40 -4.09 -20.61
C LEU A 389 -31.20 -5.03 -20.51
N VAL A 390 -30.81 -5.35 -19.29
CA VAL A 390 -29.61 -6.18 -19.04
C VAL A 390 -30.00 -7.38 -18.21
N GLN A 391 -29.61 -8.56 -18.67
CA GLN A 391 -29.83 -9.78 -17.91
C GLN A 391 -28.78 -9.90 -16.79
N ASN A 392 -29.26 -10.11 -15.57
CA ASN A 392 -28.45 -10.48 -14.42
C ASN A 392 -28.74 -11.94 -14.06
N ILE A 393 -27.71 -12.75 -13.93
CA ILE A 393 -27.84 -14.19 -13.67
C ILE A 393 -27.28 -14.47 -12.28
N HIS A 394 -28.13 -15.01 -11.42
CA HIS A 394 -27.78 -15.52 -10.10
C HIS A 394 -27.76 -17.03 -10.17
N ASP A 395 -26.56 -17.60 -10.20
CA ASP A 395 -26.38 -19.05 -10.20
C ASP A 395 -25.84 -19.47 -8.83
N PRO A 396 -26.62 -20.19 -8.00
CA PRO A 396 -26.16 -20.64 -6.68
C PRO A 396 -24.94 -21.59 -6.76
N ASN A 397 -24.68 -22.18 -7.94
CA ASN A 397 -23.53 -23.04 -8.20
C ASN A 397 -22.28 -22.24 -8.65
N ARG A 398 -22.42 -20.92 -8.83
CA ARG A 398 -21.32 -19.99 -9.12
C ARG A 398 -20.88 -19.27 -7.84
N MET A 399 -19.60 -18.88 -7.80
CA MET A 399 -19.07 -18.14 -6.66
C MET A 399 -19.87 -16.85 -6.38
N PRO A 400 -20.07 -16.50 -5.10
CA PRO A 400 -20.77 -15.28 -4.68
C PRO A 400 -20.25 -13.99 -5.34
N LEU A 401 -18.93 -13.89 -5.58
CA LEU A 401 -18.32 -12.74 -6.27
C LEU A 401 -18.98 -12.43 -7.62
N TYR A 402 -19.47 -13.45 -8.33
CA TYR A 402 -20.11 -13.30 -9.63
C TYR A 402 -21.64 -13.23 -9.57
N ASN A 403 -22.23 -13.45 -8.40
CA ASN A 403 -23.68 -13.34 -8.17
C ASN A 403 -24.00 -11.95 -7.63
N LEU A 404 -24.02 -10.96 -8.52
CA LEU A 404 -24.22 -9.56 -8.17
C LEU A 404 -25.66 -9.32 -7.68
N ARG A 405 -25.83 -9.18 -6.35
CA ARG A 405 -27.10 -8.81 -5.69
C ARG A 405 -27.45 -7.33 -5.87
N ILE A 406 -27.88 -7.01 -7.09
CA ILE A 406 -28.22 -5.65 -7.52
C ILE A 406 -29.60 -5.25 -7.01
N LYS A 407 -29.73 -4.02 -6.51
CA LYS A 407 -30.99 -3.42 -6.06
C LYS A 407 -31.36 -2.24 -6.94
N LYS A 408 -32.65 -1.89 -6.95
CA LYS A 408 -33.15 -0.65 -7.58
C LYS A 408 -32.38 0.56 -7.03
N GLY A 409 -31.89 1.40 -7.93
CA GLY A 409 -31.09 2.57 -7.60
C GLY A 409 -29.58 2.35 -7.54
N ASP A 410 -29.09 1.10 -7.62
CA ASP A 410 -27.65 0.82 -7.64
C ASP A 410 -27.01 1.34 -8.94
N ASP A 411 -25.76 1.80 -8.82
CA ASP A 411 -24.90 2.13 -9.95
C ASP A 411 -24.05 0.90 -10.31
N ILE A 412 -24.14 0.45 -11.56
CA ILE A 412 -23.41 -0.69 -12.11
C ILE A 412 -22.56 -0.27 -13.30
N LEU A 413 -21.47 -1.00 -13.54
CA LEU A 413 -20.63 -0.86 -14.71
C LEU A 413 -21.09 -1.86 -15.76
N LEU A 414 -21.55 -1.35 -16.90
CA LEU A 414 -21.94 -2.14 -18.06
C LEU A 414 -20.83 -2.11 -19.10
N LYS A 415 -20.63 -3.24 -19.77
CA LYS A 415 -19.99 -3.29 -21.08
C LYS A 415 -21.09 -3.23 -22.14
N VAL A 416 -21.05 -2.21 -22.98
CA VAL A 416 -22.03 -1.96 -24.04
C VAL A 416 -21.32 -2.08 -25.38
N ASP A 417 -21.71 -3.07 -26.17
CA ASP A 417 -21.25 -3.26 -27.54
C ASP A 417 -22.36 -2.84 -28.51
N GLY A 418 -22.01 -2.08 -29.53
CA GLY A 418 -22.97 -1.59 -30.52
C GLY A 418 -22.32 -0.81 -31.64
N THR A 419 -23.11 -0.08 -32.40
CA THR A 419 -22.63 1.02 -33.26
C THR A 419 -23.08 2.35 -32.66
N LYS A 420 -22.65 3.48 -33.21
CA LYS A 420 -23.03 4.82 -32.71
C LYS A 420 -24.55 4.97 -32.47
N ASP A 421 -25.37 4.31 -33.28
CA ASP A 421 -26.82 4.49 -33.25
C ASP A 421 -27.56 3.40 -32.47
N TYR A 422 -27.10 2.14 -32.50
CA TYR A 422 -27.77 0.99 -31.89
C TYR A 422 -26.90 0.19 -30.93
N ILE A 423 -27.52 -0.30 -29.85
CA ILE A 423 -26.89 -1.20 -28.88
C ILE A 423 -27.13 -2.63 -29.37
N THR A 424 -26.05 -3.40 -29.56
CA THR A 424 -26.10 -4.80 -29.99
C THR A 424 -26.10 -5.75 -28.79
N ARG A 425 -25.29 -5.44 -27.76
CA ARG A 425 -25.14 -6.29 -26.58
C ARG A 425 -24.83 -5.47 -25.34
N THR A 426 -25.41 -5.85 -24.22
CA THR A 426 -25.09 -5.28 -22.90
C THR A 426 -24.76 -6.38 -21.91
N LEU A 427 -23.64 -6.24 -21.21
CA LEU A 427 -23.19 -7.17 -20.18
C LEU A 427 -22.91 -6.42 -18.89
N ILE A 428 -23.34 -6.99 -17.76
CA ILE A 428 -22.94 -6.50 -16.45
C ILE A 428 -21.49 -6.90 -16.21
N ASN A 429 -20.63 -5.92 -15.93
CA ASN A 429 -19.23 -6.18 -15.58
C ASN A 429 -19.04 -6.24 -14.07
N ASN A 430 -19.39 -5.17 -13.35
CA ASN A 430 -19.27 -5.10 -11.89
C ASN A 430 -20.11 -3.95 -11.30
N TYR A 431 -20.07 -3.73 -9.98
CA TYR A 431 -20.56 -2.50 -9.36
C TYR A 431 -19.72 -1.28 -9.74
N SER A 432 -20.33 -0.09 -9.76
CA SER A 432 -19.59 1.17 -9.88
C SER A 432 -19.10 1.64 -8.51
N ARG A 433 -17.83 1.37 -8.22
CA ARG A 433 -17.10 1.65 -6.97
C ARG A 433 -16.34 2.98 -7.00
N ASP A 434 -15.86 3.36 -8.17
CA ASP A 434 -15.15 4.61 -8.49
C ASP A 434 -15.76 5.87 -7.85
N GLY A 435 -17.09 5.98 -7.77
CA GLY A 435 -17.77 7.12 -7.16
C GLY A 435 -17.43 7.29 -5.68
N TYR A 436 -17.55 6.21 -4.90
CA TYR A 436 -17.19 6.22 -3.48
C TYR A 436 -15.68 6.35 -3.27
N LEU A 437 -14.87 5.71 -4.13
CA LEU A 437 -13.41 5.84 -4.09
C LEU A 437 -12.96 7.31 -4.24
N ILE A 438 -13.57 8.08 -5.13
CA ILE A 438 -13.28 9.52 -5.30
C ILE A 438 -13.59 10.29 -4.02
N TYR A 439 -14.73 10.04 -3.37
CA TYR A 439 -15.07 10.69 -2.10
C TYR A 439 -14.12 10.27 -0.96
N LEU A 440 -13.70 9.01 -0.93
CA LEU A 440 -12.76 8.49 0.07
C LEU A 440 -11.36 9.11 -0.11
N ILE A 441 -10.88 9.24 -1.35
CA ILE A 441 -9.63 9.97 -1.67
C ILE A 441 -9.76 11.45 -1.28
N GLY A 442 -10.91 12.06 -1.58
CA GLY A 442 -11.20 13.42 -1.18
C GLY A 442 -11.16 13.63 0.34
N PHE A 443 -11.71 12.67 1.09
CA PHE A 443 -11.67 12.66 2.55
C PHE A 443 -10.25 12.48 3.11
N LEU A 444 -9.43 11.61 2.50
CA LEU A 444 -8.01 11.48 2.82
C LEU A 444 -7.26 12.81 2.62
N ILE A 445 -7.42 13.44 1.45
CA ILE A 445 -6.82 14.73 1.11
C ILE A 445 -7.22 15.78 2.16
N LEU A 446 -8.50 15.82 2.54
CA LEU A 446 -8.99 16.74 3.55
C LEU A 446 -8.30 16.53 4.91
N ILE A 447 -8.20 15.27 5.38
CA ILE A 447 -7.55 14.94 6.65
C ILE A 447 -6.05 15.28 6.62
N ILE A 448 -5.35 14.96 5.53
CA ILE A 448 -3.93 15.33 5.34
C ILE A 448 -3.75 16.84 5.46
N VAL A 449 -4.64 17.64 4.85
CA VAL A 449 -4.57 19.10 4.94
C VAL A 449 -4.91 19.59 6.33
N VAL A 450 -5.93 19.04 6.99
CA VAL A 450 -6.34 19.44 8.35
C VAL A 450 -5.21 19.21 9.36
N VAL A 451 -4.57 18.04 9.34
CA VAL A 451 -3.51 17.69 10.30
C VAL A 451 -2.15 18.27 9.87
N GLY A 452 -1.83 18.18 8.58
CA GLY A 452 -0.59 18.64 7.94
C GLY A 452 -0.51 20.15 7.68
N ARG A 453 -1.63 20.87 7.64
CA ARG A 453 -1.73 22.27 7.19
C ARG A 453 -1.10 22.48 5.81
N PHE A 454 -0.29 23.53 5.63
CA PHE A 454 0.44 23.79 4.38
C PHE A 454 1.40 22.66 4.02
N GLN A 455 1.93 21.94 5.01
CA GLN A 455 2.75 20.75 4.76
C GLN A 455 1.91 19.65 4.10
N GLY A 456 0.66 19.48 4.54
CA GLY A 456 -0.29 18.55 3.92
C GLY A 456 -0.57 18.89 2.45
N ILE A 457 -0.68 20.17 2.09
CA ILE A 457 -0.84 20.58 0.68
C ILE A 457 0.39 20.19 -0.14
N ARG A 458 1.61 20.45 0.37
CA ARG A 458 2.86 20.06 -0.29
C ARG A 458 2.96 18.56 -0.48
N THR A 459 2.55 17.79 0.52
CA THR A 459 2.44 16.33 0.45
C THR A 459 1.53 15.88 -0.71
N ILE A 460 0.34 16.45 -0.84
CA ILE A 460 -0.60 16.08 -1.90
C ILE A 460 -0.01 16.39 -3.28
N ILE A 461 0.66 17.55 -3.42
CA ILE A 461 1.35 17.92 -4.66
C ILE A 461 2.48 16.93 -4.98
N ALA A 462 3.29 16.56 -3.99
CA ALA A 462 4.37 15.59 -4.15
C ALA A 462 3.85 14.20 -4.54
N LEU A 463 2.75 13.75 -3.94
CA LEU A 463 2.10 12.49 -4.28
C LEU A 463 1.55 12.50 -5.71
N ALA A 464 0.82 13.56 -6.09
CA ALA A 464 0.28 13.72 -7.44
C ALA A 464 1.39 13.77 -8.50
N LEU A 465 2.51 14.44 -8.19
CA LEU A 465 3.68 14.47 -9.06
C LEU A 465 4.32 13.08 -9.18
N SER A 466 4.41 12.32 -8.09
CA SER A 466 4.97 10.97 -8.11
C SER A 466 4.16 10.04 -9.00
N ILE A 467 2.82 10.05 -8.85
CA ILE A 467 1.91 9.28 -9.70
C ILE A 467 2.05 9.73 -11.16
N THR A 468 2.16 11.04 -11.41
CA THR A 468 2.35 11.58 -12.76
C THR A 468 3.65 11.11 -13.39
N VAL A 469 4.76 11.13 -12.63
CA VAL A 469 6.06 10.62 -13.09
C VAL A 469 5.98 9.12 -13.39
N ILE A 470 5.29 8.34 -12.56
CA ILE A 470 5.07 6.92 -12.85
C ILE A 470 4.30 6.75 -14.16
N LEU A 471 3.11 7.34 -14.28
CA LEU A 471 2.22 7.15 -15.42
C LEU A 471 2.71 7.77 -16.74
N LYS A 472 3.44 8.90 -16.68
CA LYS A 472 3.87 9.65 -17.87
C LYS A 472 5.34 9.47 -18.23
N LEU A 473 6.19 9.01 -17.31
CA LEU A 473 7.61 8.76 -17.57
C LEU A 473 7.96 7.29 -17.46
N MET A 474 7.75 6.66 -16.29
CA MET A 474 8.17 5.27 -16.06
C MET A 474 7.48 4.30 -17.00
N MET A 475 6.15 4.43 -17.10
CA MET A 475 5.31 3.46 -17.78
C MET A 475 5.48 3.50 -19.31
N PRO A 476 5.49 4.67 -19.98
CA PRO A 476 5.78 4.74 -21.41
C PRO A 476 7.19 4.22 -21.75
N LEU A 477 8.19 4.43 -20.89
CA LEU A 477 9.54 3.89 -21.09
C LEU A 477 9.55 2.34 -21.01
N ILE A 478 8.82 1.75 -20.05
CA ILE A 478 8.71 0.30 -19.95
C ILE A 478 7.98 -0.28 -21.18
N VAL A 479 6.87 0.35 -21.60
CA VAL A 479 6.10 -0.08 -22.79
C VAL A 479 6.92 0.07 -24.08
N ALA A 480 7.81 1.08 -24.17
CA ALA A 480 8.73 1.25 -25.29
C ALA A 480 9.84 0.16 -25.36
N GLY A 481 9.93 -0.71 -24.35
CA GLY A 481 10.89 -1.82 -24.31
C GLY A 481 12.22 -1.48 -23.62
N TYR A 482 12.34 -0.33 -22.94
CA TYR A 482 13.52 -0.06 -22.12
C TYR A 482 13.58 -1.02 -20.92
N ASN A 483 14.80 -1.27 -20.43
CA ASN A 483 14.98 -2.15 -19.27
C ASN A 483 14.29 -1.57 -18.03
N ALA A 484 13.20 -2.22 -17.61
CA ALA A 484 12.36 -1.76 -16.50
C ALA A 484 13.13 -1.62 -15.17
N ILE A 485 14.19 -2.40 -14.95
CA ILE A 485 15.04 -2.29 -13.75
C ILE A 485 15.75 -0.94 -13.75
N ILE A 486 16.48 -0.61 -14.81
CA ILE A 486 17.23 0.65 -14.92
C ILE A 486 16.27 1.85 -14.87
N VAL A 487 15.16 1.76 -15.60
CA VAL A 487 14.11 2.79 -15.57
C VAL A 487 13.58 2.98 -14.15
N SER A 488 13.29 1.90 -13.43
CA SER A 488 12.78 1.98 -12.05
C SER A 488 13.77 2.64 -11.09
N VAL A 489 15.07 2.32 -11.18
CA VAL A 489 16.11 2.94 -10.33
C VAL A 489 16.20 4.44 -10.57
N ILE A 490 16.25 4.87 -11.84
CA ILE A 490 16.34 6.28 -12.22
C ILE A 490 15.08 7.02 -11.77
N VAL A 491 13.91 6.47 -12.08
CA VAL A 491 12.62 7.08 -11.75
C VAL A 491 12.43 7.15 -10.23
N CYS A 492 12.79 6.11 -9.47
CA CYS A 492 12.74 6.13 -8.01
C CYS A 492 13.63 7.25 -7.45
N GLY A 493 14.83 7.46 -8.01
CA GLY A 493 15.70 8.58 -7.64
C GLY A 493 15.09 9.94 -7.95
N ILE A 494 14.46 10.10 -9.12
CA ILE A 494 13.74 11.32 -9.52
C ILE A 494 12.57 11.58 -8.56
N ILE A 495 11.76 10.56 -8.26
CA ILE A 495 10.64 10.64 -7.33
C ILE A 495 11.15 11.02 -5.92
N ALA A 496 12.20 10.37 -5.42
CA ALA A 496 12.79 10.68 -4.12
C ALA A 496 13.21 12.15 -4.04
N LEU A 497 13.94 12.64 -5.06
CA LEU A 497 14.40 14.03 -5.12
C LEU A 497 13.23 15.01 -5.16
N LEU A 498 12.27 14.82 -6.09
CA LEU A 498 11.14 15.73 -6.26
C LEU A 498 10.23 15.75 -5.04
N THR A 499 9.90 14.59 -4.49
CA THR A 499 9.05 14.49 -3.30
C THR A 499 9.68 15.19 -2.11
N LEU A 500 10.97 14.96 -1.86
CA LEU A 500 11.69 15.60 -0.76
C LEU A 500 11.80 17.11 -0.91
N LEU A 501 12.07 17.59 -2.13
CA LEU A 501 12.16 19.02 -2.41
C LEU A 501 10.83 19.72 -2.19
N ILE A 502 9.71 19.09 -2.58
CA ILE A 502 8.38 19.68 -2.42
C ILE A 502 7.93 19.62 -0.97
N VAL A 503 8.06 18.46 -0.33
CA VAL A 503 7.61 18.24 1.05
C VAL A 503 8.49 19.03 2.00
N THR A 504 9.79 18.74 2.04
CA THR A 504 10.67 19.32 3.05
C THR A 504 11.26 20.67 2.65
N GLY A 505 11.19 21.06 1.36
CA GLY A 505 11.82 22.27 0.84
C GLY A 505 13.30 22.06 0.51
N PHE A 506 13.89 22.97 -0.28
CA PHE A 506 15.33 22.95 -0.58
C PHE A 506 16.13 23.27 0.69
N ASN A 507 16.61 22.25 1.38
CA ASN A 507 17.35 22.40 2.64
C ASN A 507 18.20 21.17 2.96
N ARG A 508 18.94 21.26 4.08
CA ARG A 508 19.87 20.20 4.54
C ARG A 508 19.22 18.83 4.73
N LYS A 509 17.91 18.75 5.08
CA LYS A 509 17.15 17.48 5.24
C LYS A 509 17.01 16.86 3.87
N SER A 510 16.46 17.65 2.94
CA SER A 510 16.07 17.15 1.62
C SER A 510 17.28 16.55 0.95
N GLY A 511 18.41 17.25 0.96
CA GLY A 511 19.64 16.76 0.38
C GLY A 511 20.20 15.50 1.07
N SER A 512 20.29 15.51 2.41
CA SER A 512 20.83 14.34 3.13
C SER A 512 19.94 13.10 3.02
N ALA A 513 18.62 13.29 3.10
CA ALA A 513 17.65 12.21 2.93
C ALA A 513 17.67 11.67 1.50
N THR A 514 17.74 12.54 0.48
CA THR A 514 17.78 12.11 -0.94
C THR A 514 18.99 11.20 -1.19
N VAL A 515 20.19 11.60 -0.73
CA VAL A 515 21.40 10.79 -0.91
C VAL A 515 21.28 9.45 -0.18
N GLY A 516 20.74 9.46 1.05
CA GLY A 516 20.46 8.25 1.81
C GLY A 516 19.52 7.28 1.09
N ILE A 517 18.40 7.79 0.57
CA ILE A 517 17.37 7.01 -0.12
C ILE A 517 17.92 6.45 -1.43
N ILE A 518 18.60 7.27 -2.25
CA ILE A 518 19.22 6.81 -3.48
C ILE A 518 20.25 5.71 -3.18
N GLY A 519 21.08 5.88 -2.13
CA GLY A 519 22.02 4.86 -1.69
C GLY A 519 21.33 3.56 -1.28
N GLY A 520 20.27 3.64 -0.48
CA GLY A 520 19.48 2.47 -0.07
C GLY A 520 18.81 1.75 -1.22
N VAL A 521 18.14 2.50 -2.12
CA VAL A 521 17.47 1.96 -3.31
C VAL A 521 18.48 1.31 -4.25
N LEU A 522 19.66 1.90 -4.44
CA LEU A 522 20.73 1.32 -5.27
C LEU A 522 21.19 -0.03 -4.71
N VAL A 523 21.49 -0.11 -3.42
CA VAL A 523 21.92 -1.37 -2.80
C VAL A 523 20.81 -2.43 -2.90
N ALA A 524 19.57 -2.04 -2.62
CA ALA A 524 18.44 -2.95 -2.70
C ALA A 524 18.23 -3.46 -4.15
N SER A 525 18.40 -2.59 -5.13
CA SER A 525 18.33 -2.94 -6.56
C SER A 525 19.44 -3.91 -6.96
N LEU A 526 20.67 -3.73 -6.45
CA LEU A 526 21.77 -4.68 -6.66
C LEU A 526 21.46 -6.06 -6.06
N ILE A 527 20.85 -6.10 -4.87
CA ILE A 527 20.40 -7.36 -4.25
C ILE A 527 19.33 -8.03 -5.10
N VAL A 528 18.35 -7.29 -5.61
CA VAL A 528 17.30 -7.82 -6.48
C VAL A 528 17.89 -8.40 -7.77
N ILE A 529 18.79 -7.68 -8.44
CA ILE A 529 19.47 -8.15 -9.66
C ILE A 529 20.31 -9.40 -9.38
N TYR A 530 21.03 -9.43 -8.26
CA TYR A 530 21.84 -10.58 -7.86
C TYR A 530 20.95 -11.80 -7.53
N ALA A 531 19.88 -11.59 -6.76
CA ALA A 531 18.94 -12.62 -6.36
C ALA A 531 18.23 -13.26 -7.54
N ASP A 532 17.89 -12.46 -8.54
CA ASP A 532 17.22 -12.89 -9.76
C ASP A 532 18.02 -13.96 -10.54
N GLN A 533 19.35 -13.95 -10.48
CA GLN A 533 20.22 -14.97 -11.10
C GLN A 533 20.07 -16.36 -10.47
N TYR A 534 19.69 -16.43 -9.19
CA TYR A 534 19.54 -17.69 -8.45
C TYR A 534 18.07 -18.11 -8.33
N LEU A 535 17.15 -17.15 -8.32
CA LEU A 535 15.72 -17.40 -8.10
C LEU A 535 14.96 -17.71 -9.40
N HIS A 536 15.53 -17.44 -10.58
CA HIS A 536 14.95 -17.82 -11.87
C HIS A 536 13.47 -17.41 -12.01
N PHE A 537 13.20 -16.11 -11.86
CA PHE A 537 11.85 -15.58 -12.03
C PHE A 537 11.47 -15.48 -13.51
N THR A 538 10.21 -15.80 -13.83
CA THR A 538 9.65 -15.63 -15.18
C THR A 538 8.99 -14.25 -15.36
N GLY A 539 8.59 -13.63 -14.25
CA GLY A 539 7.76 -12.44 -14.20
C GLY A 539 6.25 -12.73 -14.21
N ILE A 540 5.83 -13.99 -14.36
CA ILE A 540 4.42 -14.38 -14.42
C ILE A 540 3.92 -14.82 -13.04
N SER A 541 3.83 -13.86 -12.12
CA SER A 541 3.42 -14.12 -10.73
C SER A 541 1.90 -14.09 -10.50
N SER A 542 1.10 -13.80 -11.52
CA SER A 542 -0.36 -13.74 -11.38
C SER A 542 -1.11 -14.10 -12.67
N SER A 543 -2.35 -14.55 -12.52
CA SER A 543 -3.32 -14.74 -13.61
C SER A 543 -3.50 -13.48 -14.47
N ARG A 544 -3.42 -12.30 -13.86
CA ARG A 544 -3.49 -11.00 -14.55
C ARG A 544 -2.26 -10.75 -15.42
N THR A 545 -1.07 -11.05 -14.91
CA THR A 545 0.18 -10.98 -15.70
C THR A 545 0.19 -11.99 -16.84
N ALA A 546 -0.33 -13.20 -16.58
CA ALA A 546 -0.47 -14.24 -17.59
C ALA A 546 -1.43 -13.82 -18.72
N MET A 547 -2.57 -13.24 -18.36
CA MET A 547 -3.50 -12.63 -19.31
C MET A 547 -2.80 -11.55 -20.13
N LEU A 548 -2.05 -10.65 -19.48
CA LEU A 548 -1.31 -9.61 -20.16
C LEU A 548 -0.31 -10.19 -21.18
N MET A 549 0.44 -11.22 -20.81
CA MET A 549 1.38 -11.89 -21.69
C MET A 549 0.68 -12.57 -22.88
N GLN A 550 -0.43 -13.27 -22.65
CA GLN A 550 -1.16 -13.98 -23.71
C GLN A 550 -1.72 -13.03 -24.77
N PHE A 551 -2.18 -11.85 -24.35
CA PHE A 551 -2.85 -10.91 -25.26
C PHE A 551 -1.95 -9.77 -25.76
N THR A 552 -0.71 -9.67 -25.27
CA THR A 552 0.29 -8.70 -25.74
C THR A 552 1.03 -9.26 -26.95
N THR A 553 0.98 -8.57 -28.08
CA THR A 553 1.70 -8.95 -29.32
C THR A 553 3.18 -8.50 -29.33
N SER A 554 3.61 -7.74 -28.31
CA SER A 554 4.95 -7.16 -28.27
C SER A 554 5.98 -8.09 -27.61
N GLU A 555 6.84 -8.70 -28.42
CA GLU A 555 8.00 -9.49 -27.95
C GLU A 555 9.04 -8.67 -27.16
N LYS A 556 8.98 -7.33 -27.23
CA LYS A 556 9.97 -6.45 -26.59
C LYS A 556 9.83 -6.36 -25.06
N ILE A 557 8.76 -6.91 -24.48
CA ILE A 557 8.43 -6.68 -23.07
C ILE A 557 8.89 -7.84 -22.22
N ASN A 558 9.77 -7.52 -21.28
CA ASN A 558 10.31 -8.48 -20.35
C ASN A 558 9.56 -8.41 -19.01
N PHE A 559 8.63 -9.34 -18.81
CA PHE A 559 7.81 -9.44 -17.59
C PHE A 559 8.66 -9.69 -16.33
N ARG A 560 9.77 -10.41 -16.45
CA ARG A 560 10.74 -10.60 -15.35
C ARG A 560 11.31 -9.27 -14.90
N ASN A 561 11.73 -8.40 -15.83
CA ASN A 561 12.21 -7.06 -15.50
C ASN A 561 11.12 -6.17 -14.89
N ILE A 562 9.86 -6.33 -15.32
CA ILE A 562 8.71 -5.60 -14.74
C ILE A 562 8.49 -6.04 -13.29
N LEU A 563 8.56 -7.34 -13.00
CA LEU A 563 8.47 -7.86 -11.63
C LEU A 563 9.57 -7.24 -10.75
N MET A 564 10.81 -7.22 -11.23
CA MET A 564 11.93 -6.60 -10.51
C MET A 564 11.75 -5.08 -10.31
N ALA A 565 11.25 -4.37 -11.32
CA ALA A 565 10.92 -2.95 -11.21
C ALA A 565 9.83 -2.70 -10.15
N GLY A 566 8.81 -3.56 -10.09
CA GLY A 566 7.77 -3.52 -9.07
C GLY A 566 8.33 -3.78 -7.67
N ILE A 567 9.26 -4.73 -7.54
CA ILE A 567 10.00 -4.94 -6.29
C ILE A 567 10.73 -3.66 -5.88
N ILE A 568 11.57 -3.08 -6.75
CA ILE A 568 12.36 -1.86 -6.49
C ILE A 568 11.45 -0.68 -6.09
N MET A 569 10.33 -0.51 -6.78
CA MET A 569 9.36 0.54 -6.50
C MET A 569 8.75 0.40 -5.09
N GLY A 570 8.45 -0.83 -4.66
CA GLY A 570 8.01 -1.09 -3.29
C GLY A 570 9.05 -0.69 -2.22
N LEU A 571 10.35 -0.80 -2.53
CA LEU A 571 11.45 -0.45 -1.61
C LEU A 571 11.63 1.06 -1.45
N LEU A 572 11.30 1.85 -2.48
CA LEU A 572 11.40 3.32 -2.40
C LEU A 572 10.55 3.85 -1.25
N GLY A 573 9.35 3.31 -1.08
CA GLY A 573 8.43 3.72 -0.03
C GLY A 573 9.10 3.66 1.35
N SER A 574 9.53 2.46 1.76
CA SER A 574 10.16 2.28 3.07
C SER A 574 11.44 3.11 3.24
N ALA A 575 12.25 3.24 2.19
CA ALA A 575 13.49 4.02 2.23
C ALA A 575 13.23 5.51 2.47
N VAL A 576 12.20 6.09 1.83
CA VAL A 576 11.82 7.51 1.97
C VAL A 576 11.48 7.83 3.43
N ASP A 577 10.73 6.97 4.10
CA ASP A 577 10.35 7.17 5.51
C ASP A 577 11.54 7.19 6.45
N ALA A 578 12.40 6.17 6.40
CA ALA A 578 13.58 6.13 7.26
C ALA A 578 14.54 7.28 6.98
N GLY A 579 14.77 7.61 5.70
CA GLY A 579 15.63 8.72 5.32
C GLY A 579 15.14 10.04 5.90
N ILE A 580 13.83 10.31 5.81
CA ILE A 580 13.27 11.57 6.32
C ILE A 580 13.23 11.61 7.84
N ALA A 581 12.84 10.52 8.50
CA ALA A 581 12.78 10.46 9.96
C ALA A 581 14.17 10.69 10.58
N VAL A 582 15.21 10.03 10.04
CA VAL A 582 16.60 10.20 10.48
C VAL A 582 17.09 11.63 10.20
N ALA A 583 16.92 12.13 8.97
CA ALA A 583 17.37 13.48 8.62
C ALA A 583 16.65 14.58 9.42
N SER A 584 15.35 14.39 9.69
CA SER A 584 14.54 15.31 10.51
C SER A 584 15.04 15.35 11.95
N SER A 585 15.31 14.18 12.51
CA SER A 585 15.78 14.05 13.89
C SER A 585 17.14 14.68 14.08
N VAL A 586 18.09 14.45 13.16
CA VAL A 586 19.42 15.09 13.20
C VAL A 586 19.30 16.61 13.16
N ARG A 587 18.41 17.14 12.32
CA ARG A 587 18.15 18.59 12.25
C ARG A 587 17.59 19.13 13.55
N GLU A 588 16.57 18.49 14.11
CA GLU A 588 15.91 19.00 15.31
C GLU A 588 16.87 19.01 16.50
N VAL A 589 17.72 17.98 16.60
CA VAL A 589 18.81 17.93 17.57
C VAL A 589 19.83 19.04 17.35
N ARG A 590 20.22 19.34 16.10
CA ARG A 590 21.10 20.46 15.77
C ARG A 590 20.47 21.82 16.11
N ARG A 591 19.17 21.99 15.89
CA ARG A 591 18.43 23.23 16.24
C ARG A 591 18.37 23.43 17.74
N ALA A 592 18.12 22.37 18.50
CA ALA A 592 18.10 22.42 19.96
C ALA A 592 19.49 22.73 20.53
N ASN A 593 20.57 22.24 19.91
CA ASN A 593 21.93 22.57 20.31
C ASN A 593 22.90 22.73 19.10
N PRO A 594 23.15 23.97 18.66
CA PRO A 594 24.03 24.25 17.52
C PRO A 594 25.49 23.85 17.72
N LYS A 595 25.96 23.64 18.96
CA LYS A 595 27.38 23.36 19.29
C LYS A 595 27.76 21.87 19.20
N LEU A 596 26.82 20.98 18.90
CA LEU A 596 27.08 19.54 18.86
C LEU A 596 28.12 19.15 17.80
N SER A 597 29.00 18.20 18.12
CA SER A 597 29.95 17.65 17.15
C SER A 597 29.24 16.79 16.09
N VAL A 598 29.90 16.58 14.93
CA VAL A 598 29.40 15.68 13.86
C VAL A 598 29.13 14.26 14.40
N ARG A 599 30.00 13.74 15.27
CA ARG A 599 29.82 12.42 15.89
C ARG A 599 28.58 12.36 16.78
N GLN A 600 28.31 13.41 17.55
CA GLN A 600 27.11 13.48 18.40
C GLN A 600 25.82 13.58 17.56
N LEU A 601 25.84 14.33 16.45
CA LEU A 601 24.72 14.35 15.52
C LEU A 601 24.48 13.00 14.85
N MET A 602 25.56 12.37 14.35
CA MET A 602 25.46 11.05 13.73
C MET A 602 24.91 10.04 14.74
N SER A 603 25.39 10.07 15.99
CA SER A 603 24.88 9.22 17.06
C SER A 603 23.39 9.46 17.32
N ALA A 604 22.93 10.72 17.37
CA ALA A 604 21.52 11.03 17.53
C ALA A 604 20.66 10.49 16.37
N GLY A 605 21.12 10.66 15.12
CA GLY A 605 20.47 10.09 13.94
C GLY A 605 20.42 8.57 13.95
N MET A 606 21.51 7.92 14.35
CA MET A 606 21.59 6.47 14.49
C MET A 606 20.69 5.95 15.61
N VAL A 607 20.56 6.66 16.74
CA VAL A 607 19.65 6.27 17.83
C VAL A 607 18.20 6.28 17.35
N VAL A 608 17.78 7.30 16.59
CA VAL A 608 16.44 7.33 16.02
C VAL A 608 16.27 6.25 14.95
N GLY A 609 17.24 6.13 14.04
CA GLY A 609 17.19 5.11 13.00
C GLY A 609 17.09 3.69 13.56
N THR A 610 17.89 3.36 14.58
CA THR A 610 17.84 2.05 15.25
C THR A 610 16.58 1.81 16.07
N ASP A 611 15.92 2.87 16.56
CA ASP A 611 14.56 2.77 17.15
C ASP A 611 13.52 2.41 16.08
N LEU A 612 13.75 2.76 14.81
CA LEU A 612 12.83 2.53 13.70
C LEU A 612 13.05 1.19 12.96
N ILE A 613 14.25 0.61 13.01
CA ILE A 613 14.56 -0.63 12.25
C ILE A 613 13.52 -1.72 12.50
N GLY A 614 13.11 -1.92 13.76
CA GLY A 614 12.16 -2.98 14.09
C GLY A 614 10.72 -2.70 13.74
N THR A 615 10.29 -1.44 13.87
CA THR A 615 8.92 -1.08 13.51
C THR A 615 8.76 -1.08 11.98
N ILE A 616 9.75 -0.60 11.22
CA ILE A 616 9.67 -0.58 9.75
C ILE A 616 9.80 -1.99 9.15
N ALA A 617 10.63 -2.86 9.75
CA ALA A 617 10.67 -4.27 9.34
C ALA A 617 9.29 -4.94 9.52
N ASN A 618 8.62 -4.67 10.64
CA ASN A 618 7.24 -5.12 10.86
C ASN A 618 6.28 -4.51 9.84
N THR A 619 6.45 -3.25 9.46
CA THR A 619 5.62 -2.58 8.43
C THR A 619 5.65 -3.30 7.10
N LEU A 620 6.83 -3.69 6.62
CA LEU A 620 6.94 -4.35 5.33
C LEU A 620 6.33 -5.76 5.36
N VAL A 621 6.55 -6.50 6.45
CA VAL A 621 5.93 -7.82 6.66
C VAL A 621 4.41 -7.72 6.78
N PHE A 622 3.90 -6.79 7.59
CA PHE A 622 2.48 -6.62 7.80
C PHE A 622 1.75 -6.13 6.55
N ALA A 623 2.33 -5.19 5.80
CA ALA A 623 1.77 -4.74 4.54
C ALA A 623 1.49 -5.92 3.59
N TYR A 624 2.45 -6.86 3.50
CA TYR A 624 2.30 -8.05 2.67
C TYR A 624 1.33 -9.09 3.27
N LEU A 625 1.53 -9.48 4.53
CA LEU A 625 0.67 -10.49 5.18
C LEU A 625 -0.78 -10.03 5.25
N GLY A 626 -1.02 -8.72 5.40
CA GLY A 626 -2.34 -8.11 5.35
C GLY A 626 -3.01 -8.31 4.00
N LEU A 627 -2.31 -7.99 2.90
CA LEU A 627 -2.83 -8.19 1.54
C LEU A 627 -3.11 -9.65 1.19
N ARG A 628 -2.33 -10.57 1.77
CA ARG A 628 -2.40 -12.00 1.45
C ARG A 628 -3.01 -12.82 2.59
N LEU A 629 -3.84 -12.23 3.43
CA LEU A 629 -4.38 -12.94 4.59
C LEU A 629 -5.24 -14.15 4.20
N ILE A 630 -6.05 -14.05 3.15
CA ILE A 630 -6.87 -15.16 2.63
C ILE A 630 -5.98 -16.30 2.09
N LEU A 631 -4.87 -15.95 1.46
CA LEU A 631 -3.87 -16.93 1.03
C LEU A 631 -3.27 -17.68 2.23
N LEU A 632 -2.91 -16.96 3.30
CA LEU A 632 -2.39 -17.56 4.53
C LEU A 632 -3.44 -18.47 5.21
N MET A 633 -4.70 -18.06 5.24
CA MET A 633 -5.81 -18.89 5.75
C MET A 633 -5.90 -20.20 4.96
N THR A 634 -5.78 -20.13 3.64
CA THR A 634 -5.80 -21.32 2.77
C THR A 634 -4.74 -22.32 3.20
N PHE A 635 -3.50 -21.86 3.41
CA PHE A 635 -2.38 -22.72 3.80
C PHE A 635 -2.55 -23.33 5.19
N SER A 636 -3.17 -22.61 6.12
CA SER A 636 -3.33 -23.07 7.50
C SER A 636 -4.62 -23.86 7.74
N GLY A 637 -5.65 -23.64 6.92
CA GLY A 637 -7.03 -24.01 7.24
C GLY A 637 -7.71 -24.92 6.23
N THR A 638 -7.07 -25.25 5.11
CA THR A 638 -7.67 -26.14 4.09
C THR A 638 -6.74 -27.24 3.64
N SER A 639 -7.33 -28.37 3.26
CA SER A 639 -6.62 -29.47 2.59
C SER A 639 -6.36 -29.20 1.09
N ILE A 640 -6.86 -28.08 0.55
CA ILE A 640 -6.70 -27.69 -0.86
C ILE A 640 -5.22 -27.63 -1.27
N ILE A 641 -4.39 -27.22 -0.31
CA ILE A 641 -2.94 -27.12 -0.46
C ILE A 641 -2.30 -28.14 0.49
N SER A 642 -2.69 -29.41 0.35
CA SER A 642 -2.03 -30.56 1.01
C SER A 642 -0.66 -30.91 0.39
N GLY A 643 -0.15 -30.09 -0.52
CA GLY A 643 1.19 -30.22 -1.08
C GLY A 643 2.26 -30.08 0.00
N ASN A 644 3.48 -30.53 -0.32
CA ASN A 644 4.64 -30.30 0.55
C ASN A 644 4.77 -28.78 0.77
N LYS A 645 4.77 -28.31 2.03
CA LYS A 645 4.91 -26.87 2.38
C LYS A 645 6.09 -26.21 1.67
N MET A 646 7.09 -27.01 1.32
CA MET A 646 8.23 -26.66 0.49
C MET A 646 7.85 -26.12 -0.89
N GLU A 647 6.89 -26.73 -1.59
CA GLU A 647 6.45 -26.34 -2.94
C GLU A 647 5.83 -24.94 -2.96
N ILE A 648 5.06 -24.60 -1.93
CA ILE A 648 4.38 -23.30 -1.80
C ILE A 648 5.39 -22.17 -1.70
N ILE A 649 6.39 -22.32 -0.82
CA ILE A 649 7.42 -21.30 -0.61
C ILE A 649 8.25 -21.10 -1.89
N ASN A 650 8.46 -22.19 -2.63
CA ASN A 650 9.15 -22.18 -3.90
C ASN A 650 8.30 -21.64 -5.05
N THR A 651 7.01 -21.37 -4.88
CA THR A 651 6.20 -20.72 -5.92
C THR A 651 6.72 -19.31 -6.20
N GLU A 652 6.80 -18.93 -7.49
CA GLU A 652 7.30 -17.62 -7.92
C GLU A 652 6.61 -16.46 -7.20
N THR A 653 5.28 -16.49 -7.08
CA THR A 653 4.48 -15.46 -6.39
C THR A 653 4.95 -15.20 -4.96
N LEU A 654 5.18 -16.26 -4.17
CA LEU A 654 5.56 -16.13 -2.77
C LEU A 654 7.06 -15.80 -2.64
N SER A 655 7.91 -16.43 -3.47
CA SER A 655 9.34 -16.17 -3.51
C SER A 655 9.66 -14.71 -3.89
N ALA A 656 8.95 -14.14 -4.85
CA ALA A 656 9.12 -12.74 -5.26
C ALA A 656 8.77 -11.77 -4.12
N GLU A 657 7.76 -12.11 -3.33
CA GLU A 657 7.33 -11.28 -2.19
C GLU A 657 8.28 -11.41 -1.00
N ILE A 658 8.80 -12.60 -0.73
CA ILE A 658 9.87 -12.79 0.25
C ILE A 658 11.10 -11.98 -0.17
N LEU A 659 11.49 -12.02 -1.46
CA LEU A 659 12.58 -11.19 -1.97
C LEU A 659 12.28 -9.70 -1.79
N ARG A 660 11.06 -9.24 -2.09
CA ARG A 660 10.64 -7.85 -1.90
C ARG A 660 10.78 -7.40 -0.45
N MET A 661 10.31 -8.21 0.49
CA MET A 661 10.42 -7.95 1.93
C MET A 661 11.88 -7.88 2.39
N ILE A 662 12.72 -8.83 1.96
CA ILE A 662 14.13 -8.89 2.41
C ILE A 662 14.97 -7.79 1.76
N ALA A 663 14.91 -7.64 0.44
CA ALA A 663 15.66 -6.61 -0.27
C ALA A 663 15.27 -5.21 0.21
N GLY A 664 13.97 -4.98 0.45
CA GLY A 664 13.46 -3.71 0.96
C GLY A 664 13.95 -3.40 2.36
N SER A 665 13.94 -4.40 3.25
CA SER A 665 14.44 -4.26 4.61
C SER A 665 15.96 -4.05 4.65
N ILE A 666 16.74 -4.72 3.78
CA ILE A 666 18.19 -4.50 3.71
C ILE A 666 18.50 -3.09 3.18
N GLY A 667 17.85 -2.67 2.09
CA GLY A 667 18.02 -1.33 1.53
C GLY A 667 17.70 -0.22 2.55
N LEU A 668 16.63 -0.43 3.31
CA LEU A 668 16.24 0.44 4.43
C LEU A 668 17.31 0.50 5.53
N VAL A 669 17.75 -0.65 6.03
CA VAL A 669 18.73 -0.75 7.11
C VAL A 669 20.03 -0.02 6.74
N LEU A 670 20.41 0.00 5.46
CA LEU A 670 21.54 0.75 4.94
C LEU A 670 21.23 2.23 4.65
N THR A 671 19.98 2.59 4.35
CA THR A 671 19.54 3.99 4.20
C THR A 671 19.80 4.79 5.48
N ILE A 672 19.58 4.19 6.65
CA ILE A 672 19.74 4.83 7.97
C ILE A 672 21.17 5.38 8.20
N PRO A 673 22.24 4.55 8.17
CA PRO A 673 23.59 5.03 8.42
C PRO A 673 24.07 6.02 7.34
N ILE A 674 23.71 5.79 6.07
CA ILE A 674 24.06 6.71 4.97
C ILE A 674 23.42 8.09 5.24
N THR A 675 22.14 8.12 5.58
CA THR A 675 21.43 9.38 5.86
C THR A 675 21.98 10.07 7.09
N ALA A 676 22.20 9.35 8.19
CA ALA A 676 22.72 9.90 9.44
C ALA A 676 24.12 10.52 9.23
N PHE A 677 24.98 9.85 8.46
CA PHE A 677 26.31 10.36 8.12
C PHE A 677 26.21 11.65 7.29
N VAL A 678 25.48 11.61 6.16
CA VAL A 678 25.37 12.77 5.26
C VAL A 678 24.71 13.96 5.96
N ALA A 679 23.66 13.73 6.76
CA ALA A 679 23.00 14.78 7.54
C ALA A 679 23.93 15.42 8.57
N SER A 680 24.82 14.63 9.19
CA SER A 680 25.76 15.12 10.20
C SER A 680 26.93 15.94 9.61
N VAL A 681 27.36 15.63 8.38
CA VAL A 681 28.51 16.26 7.70
C VAL A 681 28.06 17.38 6.74
N TRP A 682 26.76 17.56 6.51
CA TRP A 682 26.20 18.48 5.53
C TRP A 682 26.80 19.89 5.57
N ASP A 683 27.08 20.42 6.75
CA ASP A 683 27.65 21.77 6.93
C ASP A 683 29.05 21.92 6.34
N LYS A 684 29.84 20.84 6.34
CA LYS A 684 31.16 20.79 5.69
C LYS A 684 31.02 20.63 4.17
N ILE A 685 30.02 19.86 3.72
CA ILE A 685 29.75 19.62 2.29
C ILE A 685 29.29 20.89 1.60
N VAL A 686 28.36 21.63 2.23
CA VAL A 686 27.86 22.92 1.74
C VAL A 686 28.95 24.00 1.75
N GLY A 687 29.77 24.03 2.82
CA GLY A 687 30.94 24.92 2.89
C GLY A 687 32.00 24.62 1.82
N PHE A 688 32.14 23.36 1.41
CA PHE A 688 33.02 22.94 0.31
C PHE A 688 32.43 23.24 -1.08
N LEU A 689 31.11 23.12 -1.25
CA LEU A 689 30.40 23.39 -2.51
C LEU A 689 30.04 24.88 -2.73
N GLY A 690 30.42 25.77 -1.82
CA GLY A 690 30.24 27.22 -1.98
C GLY A 690 28.80 27.73 -1.82
N PHE A 691 27.86 26.89 -1.38
CA PHE A 691 26.50 27.34 -1.06
C PHE A 691 26.51 28.03 0.31
N GLY A 692 26.03 29.28 0.37
CA GLY A 692 26.06 30.11 1.58
C GLY A 692 25.39 29.46 2.80
N LYS A 693 25.89 29.80 4.00
CA LYS A 693 25.31 29.38 5.28
C LYS A 693 23.92 30.00 5.46
N GLU A 694 22.87 29.38 4.93
CA GLU A 694 21.52 29.70 5.41
C GLU A 694 21.30 29.06 6.79
N VAL A 695 20.84 29.91 7.71
CA VAL A 695 20.60 29.73 9.14
C VAL A 695 19.35 28.90 9.40
#